data_AF-A0A815XYS9-F1
#
_entry.id   AF-A0A815XYS9-F1
#
_cell.length_a   1.000
_cell.length_b   1.000
_cell.length_c   1.000
_cell.angle_alpha   90.00
_cell.angle_beta   90.00
_cell.angle_gamma   90.00
#
_symmetry.space_group_name_H-M   'P 1'
#
loop_
_entity.id
_entity.type
_entity.pdbx_description
1 polymer ?
#
loop_
_entity_poly.entity_id
_entity_poly.type
_entity_poly.pdbx_seq_one_letter_code
_entity_poly.pdbx_strand_id
1 'polypeptide(L)'
;CHDMKGGYLEDKHTQGCQTNEPCYRFFRWHLIDIFTYFSHELVTIPPLVWINCAHKNGVQILGTFITEFDNGKDICRHLLASDENVDRVVDALALLMAWYNFDGYLLNIENPIEPEYIERLLSFVSKLKIACSKIDRNSLIIWYDSVTIHGELKWQNQLNELNMPFFDACDGIFLNYTWKSEMLIQSKINAGERYRDVFVGIDVFGRGCFGGGGFNTCEAMSLSYTNDLSTALFAPGWLFETLDTNEFLENDRKFWNLLEPYTSQRILHMKSLTTYFSDGFGENFFISGLNLATNPWYNLSLQSYLPNVLSENKWLIKHDDAYFGGSYIEIKGNTEGYSKLFKCLIPIESICEIVLVFKNIDNIIPELKFDNGTFIHLYKSEKDLIIRNWRQKTYRVSVNERKSITDISICYEKNVDSVIKLGYLSIRPIESCCSKIELSSPLIQSIEHNSNLSMTLHFGDFIQEQISSIILIFVRDQFEQYTFLGATHQTYFVIFKSEIIDDKQEYSTLIVRHYSLDSLDLINETILRLPIAYNSYDKQFDQVKAKIESDPECLKKKDRDGRTVLHWACSSGAKDIVKYLLEVCHVRPDIPDELGWTPLIIAVSTGHIEIVRMLLKTNKVDIEQSNSSGARPLHYACSKNFYEIAELLLEHDADINATDKYKQTPLDRCCSKGNTQIVQLLLKHPKIDLSMHKECDGD
;
A
#
# COMPACT_ATOMS: atom_id res chain seq x y z
N CYS A 1 -9.90 -3.33 20.57
CA CYS A 1 -10.32 -1.92 20.47
C CYS A 1 -9.10 -1.05 20.67
N HIS A 2 -8.57 -0.53 19.56
CA HIS A 2 -7.27 0.13 19.56
C HIS A 2 -7.47 1.63 19.70
N ASP A 3 -7.48 2.06 20.95
CA ASP A 3 -7.43 3.46 21.37
C ASP A 3 -5.96 3.83 21.63
N MET A 4 -5.57 5.01 21.14
CA MET A 4 -4.24 5.56 21.33
C MET A 4 -4.35 7.09 21.43
N LYS A 5 -3.78 7.66 22.48
CA LYS A 5 -3.79 9.11 22.72
C LYS A 5 -3.20 9.86 21.53
N GLY A 6 -4.01 10.75 20.95
CA GLY A 6 -3.63 11.54 19.77
C GLY A 6 -3.85 10.83 18.44
N GLY A 7 -4.31 9.57 18.44
CA GLY A 7 -4.57 8.77 17.24
C GLY A 7 -3.30 8.38 16.49
N TYR A 8 -3.45 7.61 15.40
CA TYR A 8 -2.31 7.19 14.55
C TYR A 8 -2.07 8.24 13.46
N LEU A 9 -1.29 9.26 13.77
CA LEU A 9 -1.18 10.47 12.94
C LEU A 9 -0.78 10.21 11.48
N GLU A 10 -0.06 9.13 11.17
CA GLU A 10 0.39 8.80 9.82
C GLU A 10 -0.73 8.25 8.92
N ASP A 11 -1.82 7.72 9.48
CA ASP A 11 -2.87 7.08 8.68
C ASP A 11 -3.75 8.05 7.89
N LYS A 12 -3.69 9.35 8.21
CA LYS A 12 -4.21 10.43 7.36
C LYS A 12 -3.59 10.40 5.96
N HIS A 13 -2.41 9.80 5.81
CA HIS A 13 -1.76 9.55 4.55
C HIS A 13 -2.10 8.13 4.06
N THR A 14 -3.20 8.01 3.31
CA THR A 14 -3.71 6.74 2.76
C THR A 14 -2.72 6.00 1.85
N GLN A 15 -1.62 6.64 1.50
CA GLN A 15 -0.57 6.18 0.59
C GLN A 15 0.80 6.11 1.26
N GLY A 16 0.82 6.25 2.58
CA GLY A 16 2.02 6.39 3.36
C GLY A 16 2.63 7.78 3.29
N CYS A 17 3.65 7.99 4.11
CA CYS A 17 4.34 9.25 4.27
C CYS A 17 5.83 9.04 4.55
N GLN A 18 6.60 10.10 4.34
CA GLN A 18 7.88 10.23 5.02
C GLN A 18 7.61 10.58 6.48
N THR A 19 8.41 10.02 7.37
CA THR A 19 8.30 10.27 8.80
C THR A 19 9.69 10.32 9.40
N ASN A 20 9.89 11.20 10.39
CA ASN A 20 11.10 11.21 11.22
C ASN A 20 10.80 10.81 12.66
N GLU A 21 9.52 10.57 12.97
CA GLU A 21 9.05 10.19 14.29
C GLU A 21 8.76 8.68 14.32
N PRO A 22 8.86 8.03 15.48
CA PRO A 22 8.39 6.66 15.64
C PRO A 22 6.92 6.56 15.24
N CYS A 23 6.56 5.54 14.45
CA CYS A 23 5.17 5.28 14.06
C CYS A 23 4.68 3.98 14.68
N TYR A 24 3.41 3.96 15.09
CA TYR A 24 2.78 2.74 15.57
C TYR A 24 2.58 1.73 14.43
N ARG A 25 2.98 0.47 14.66
CA ARG A 25 2.88 -0.62 13.68
C ARG A 25 2.21 -1.81 14.32
N PHE A 26 1.03 -2.19 13.82
CA PHE A 26 0.38 -3.42 14.23
C PHE A 26 0.69 -4.54 13.22
N PHE A 27 1.17 -5.67 13.72
CA PHE A 27 1.49 -6.85 12.90
C PHE A 27 1.20 -8.18 13.62
N ARG A 28 0.35 -8.13 14.66
CA ARG A 28 -0.09 -9.30 15.45
C ARG A 28 -1.47 -9.79 15.03
N TRP A 29 -1.80 -9.62 13.75
CA TRP A 29 -3.09 -9.98 13.16
C TRP A 29 -3.49 -11.44 13.42
N HIS A 30 -2.53 -12.34 13.50
CA HIS A 30 -2.76 -13.78 13.75
C HIS A 30 -3.24 -14.12 15.17
N LEU A 31 -3.17 -13.18 16.10
CA LEU A 31 -3.61 -13.34 17.49
C LEU A 31 -4.98 -12.72 17.78
N ILE A 32 -5.59 -12.05 16.79
CA ILE A 32 -6.86 -11.35 16.96
C ILE A 32 -7.87 -11.76 15.89
N ASP A 33 -9.13 -11.73 16.26
CA ASP A 33 -10.26 -11.99 15.36
C ASP A 33 -10.79 -10.68 14.74
N ILE A 34 -10.85 -9.63 15.57
CA ILE A 34 -11.47 -8.33 15.25
C ILE A 34 -10.53 -7.20 15.67
N PHE A 35 -10.36 -6.22 14.79
CA PHE A 35 -9.67 -4.96 15.05
C PHE A 35 -10.67 -3.81 15.02
N THR A 36 -10.99 -3.20 16.16
CA THR A 36 -11.75 -1.93 16.18
C THR A 36 -10.79 -0.77 16.10
N TYR A 37 -10.87 0.01 15.02
CA TYR A 37 -10.15 1.27 14.87
C TYR A 37 -10.94 2.35 15.63
N PHE A 38 -10.42 2.79 16.77
CA PHE A 38 -11.14 3.63 17.72
C PHE A 38 -10.74 5.09 17.58
N SER A 39 -11.72 5.98 17.52
CA SER A 39 -11.52 7.42 17.70
C SER A 39 -12.70 8.00 18.47
N HIS A 40 -12.50 9.15 19.11
CA HIS A 40 -13.49 9.88 19.90
C HIS A 40 -14.45 10.73 19.04
N GLU A 41 -14.64 10.33 17.79
CA GLU A 41 -15.54 11.00 16.85
C GLU A 41 -16.89 10.27 16.76
N LEU A 42 -17.94 10.99 16.34
CA LEU A 42 -19.30 10.42 16.21
C LEU A 42 -19.32 9.17 15.33
N VAL A 43 -18.64 9.23 14.18
CA VAL A 43 -18.48 8.09 13.26
C VAL A 43 -17.00 7.99 12.91
N THR A 44 -16.39 6.86 13.24
CA THR A 44 -15.02 6.56 12.82
C THR A 44 -15.06 5.62 11.63
N ILE A 45 -14.50 6.07 10.50
CA ILE A 45 -14.23 5.23 9.34
C ILE A 45 -12.77 4.79 9.45
N PRO A 46 -12.49 3.48 9.54
CA PRO A 46 -11.11 3.00 9.56
C PRO A 46 -10.36 3.46 8.29
N PRO A 47 -9.11 3.95 8.40
CA PRO A 47 -8.37 4.37 7.21
C PRO A 47 -8.05 3.18 6.30
N LEU A 48 -8.05 3.41 4.97
CA LEU A 48 -7.84 2.35 3.96
C LEU A 48 -6.58 1.51 4.19
N VAL A 49 -5.50 2.11 4.69
CA VAL A 49 -4.24 1.40 4.97
C VAL A 49 -4.40 0.33 6.06
N TRP A 50 -5.27 0.59 7.05
CA TRP A 50 -5.60 -0.36 8.11
C TRP A 50 -6.57 -1.42 7.62
N ILE A 51 -7.58 -1.03 6.83
CA ILE A 51 -8.55 -1.96 6.23
C ILE A 51 -7.82 -3.01 5.39
N ASN A 52 -7.00 -2.54 4.43
CA ASN A 52 -6.25 -3.41 3.53
C ASN A 52 -5.35 -4.37 4.30
N CYS A 53 -4.68 -3.89 5.34
CA CYS A 53 -3.77 -4.70 6.13
C CYS A 53 -4.51 -5.75 6.98
N ALA A 54 -5.64 -5.38 7.60
CA ALA A 54 -6.47 -6.29 8.37
C ALA A 54 -7.04 -7.39 7.47
N HIS A 55 -7.67 -7.02 6.34
CA HIS A 55 -8.27 -7.94 5.37
C HIS A 55 -7.24 -8.89 4.75
N LYS A 56 -6.04 -8.40 4.43
CA LYS A 56 -4.93 -9.24 3.95
C LYS A 56 -4.57 -10.36 4.93
N ASN A 57 -4.69 -10.08 6.23
CA ASN A 57 -4.45 -11.05 7.30
C ASN A 57 -5.76 -11.76 7.75
N GLY A 58 -6.86 -11.56 7.03
CA GLY A 58 -8.17 -12.14 7.31
C GLY A 58 -8.83 -11.62 8.59
N VAL A 59 -8.41 -10.48 9.13
CA VAL A 59 -8.98 -9.87 10.35
C VAL A 59 -10.10 -8.92 9.97
N GLN A 60 -11.23 -9.01 10.67
CA GLN A 60 -12.32 -8.06 10.50
C GLN A 60 -11.95 -6.72 11.15
N ILE A 61 -12.25 -5.61 10.49
CA ILE A 61 -11.96 -4.26 10.96
C ILE A 61 -13.26 -3.48 11.15
N LEU A 62 -13.46 -2.96 12.36
CA LEU A 62 -14.66 -2.19 12.71
C LEU A 62 -14.32 -0.71 12.86
N GLY A 63 -15.23 0.14 12.39
CA GLY A 63 -15.32 1.53 12.80
C GLY A 63 -16.00 1.67 14.16
N THR A 64 -16.29 2.90 14.56
CA THR A 64 -17.06 3.20 15.77
C THR A 64 -18.21 4.14 15.49
N PHE A 65 -19.29 4.03 16.25
CA PHE A 65 -20.31 5.05 16.41
C PHE A 65 -20.36 5.44 17.88
N ILE A 66 -19.93 6.67 18.22
CA ILE A 66 -19.75 7.09 19.61
C ILE A 66 -20.55 8.35 19.91
N THR A 67 -21.26 8.36 21.04
CA THR A 67 -21.87 9.59 21.56
C THR A 67 -21.33 9.83 22.96
N GLU A 68 -20.62 10.94 23.15
CA GLU A 68 -20.05 11.34 24.44
C GLU A 68 -20.21 12.86 24.65
N PHE A 69 -20.10 13.31 25.90
CA PHE A 69 -20.24 14.70 26.32
C PHE A 69 -21.59 15.35 25.97
N ASP A 70 -21.71 16.67 26.13
CA ASP A 70 -22.99 17.38 25.93
C ASP A 70 -23.50 17.29 24.48
N ASN A 71 -22.59 17.31 23.50
CA ASN A 71 -22.95 17.20 22.07
C ASN A 71 -23.56 15.83 21.74
N GLY A 72 -23.02 14.74 22.29
CA GLY A 72 -23.54 13.39 22.08
C GLY A 72 -24.98 13.23 22.56
N LYS A 73 -25.35 13.90 23.67
CA LYS A 73 -26.73 13.89 24.18
C LYS A 73 -27.72 14.49 23.19
N ASP A 74 -27.38 15.63 22.59
CA ASP A 74 -28.25 16.29 21.62
C ASP A 74 -28.31 15.51 20.30
N ILE A 75 -27.20 14.87 19.89
CA ILE A 75 -27.17 13.93 18.76
C ILE A 75 -28.13 12.76 19.01
N CYS A 76 -28.08 12.12 20.18
CA CYS A 76 -28.98 11.02 20.54
C CYS A 76 -30.45 11.44 20.47
N ARG A 77 -30.80 12.61 21.01
CA ARG A 77 -32.18 13.14 20.94
C ARG A 77 -32.63 13.38 19.52
N HIS A 78 -31.76 13.93 18.67
CA HIS A 78 -32.11 14.18 17.28
C HIS A 78 -32.27 12.87 16.50
N LEU A 79 -31.31 11.95 16.62
CA LEU A 79 -31.34 10.63 16.00
C LEU A 79 -32.59 9.84 16.42
N LEU A 80 -32.92 9.86 17.71
CA LEU A 80 -34.04 9.11 18.29
C LEU A 80 -35.36 9.88 18.29
N ALA A 81 -35.46 11.06 17.67
CA ALA A 81 -36.70 11.83 17.65
C ALA A 81 -37.80 11.17 16.81
N SER A 82 -37.44 10.42 15.77
CA SER A 82 -38.39 9.75 14.86
C SER A 82 -37.77 8.50 14.22
N ASP A 83 -38.62 7.60 13.72
CA ASP A 83 -38.15 6.40 13.01
C ASP A 83 -37.47 6.77 11.68
N GLU A 84 -37.90 7.87 11.04
CA GLU A 84 -37.27 8.40 9.83
C GLU A 84 -35.82 8.83 10.09
N ASN A 85 -35.54 9.48 11.22
CA ASN A 85 -34.17 9.87 11.58
C ASN A 85 -33.29 8.64 11.82
N VAL A 86 -33.83 7.63 12.52
CA VAL A 86 -33.14 6.35 12.69
C VAL A 86 -32.82 5.72 11.33
N ASP A 87 -33.79 5.61 10.45
CA ASP A 87 -33.61 5.00 9.13
C ASP A 87 -32.53 5.74 8.30
N ARG A 88 -32.54 7.08 8.34
CA ARG A 88 -31.53 7.90 7.65
C ARG A 88 -30.11 7.65 8.17
N VAL A 89 -29.93 7.53 9.50
CA VAL A 89 -28.61 7.26 10.08
C VAL A 89 -28.18 5.83 9.80
N VAL A 90 -29.09 4.86 9.89
CA VAL A 90 -28.83 3.45 9.53
C VAL A 90 -28.36 3.35 8.07
N ASP A 91 -29.08 3.97 7.14
CA ASP A 91 -28.73 3.97 5.72
C ASP A 91 -27.36 4.63 5.49
N ALA A 92 -27.08 5.76 6.14
CA ALA A 92 -25.80 6.43 6.03
C ALA A 92 -24.63 5.56 6.54
N LEU A 93 -24.77 4.93 7.71
CA LEU A 93 -23.73 4.06 8.26
C LEU A 93 -23.53 2.80 7.41
N ALA A 94 -24.61 2.20 6.90
CA ALA A 94 -24.52 1.06 5.99
C ALA A 94 -23.84 1.45 4.67
N LEU A 95 -24.14 2.63 4.11
CA LEU A 95 -23.49 3.15 2.91
C LEU A 95 -22.00 3.42 3.13
N LEU A 96 -21.61 4.01 4.26
CA LEU A 96 -20.19 4.22 4.59
C LEU A 96 -19.42 2.91 4.69
N MET A 97 -20.01 1.90 5.34
CA MET A 97 -19.45 0.55 5.44
C MET A 97 -19.24 -0.06 4.05
N ALA A 98 -20.26 -0.02 3.20
CA ALA A 98 -20.19 -0.53 1.83
C ALA A 98 -19.16 0.22 0.97
N TRP A 99 -19.11 1.55 1.08
CA TRP A 99 -18.26 2.38 0.24
C TRP A 99 -16.77 2.22 0.57
N TYR A 100 -16.42 2.21 1.85
CA TYR A 100 -15.03 2.08 2.30
C TYR A 100 -14.61 0.62 2.56
N ASN A 101 -15.56 -0.32 2.50
CA ASN A 101 -15.34 -1.75 2.63
C ASN A 101 -14.66 -2.14 3.96
N PHE A 102 -15.25 -1.71 5.09
CA PHE A 102 -14.91 -2.21 6.43
C PHE A 102 -16.07 -3.05 6.99
N ASP A 103 -15.86 -3.75 8.11
CA ASP A 103 -16.66 -4.92 8.46
C ASP A 103 -17.74 -4.65 9.53
N GLY A 104 -18.05 -3.39 9.82
CA GLY A 104 -19.10 -2.98 10.75
C GLY A 104 -18.65 -2.00 11.84
N TYR A 105 -19.35 -2.00 12.98
CA TYR A 105 -19.24 -0.95 13.98
C TYR A 105 -19.25 -1.46 15.42
N LEU A 106 -18.40 -0.88 16.26
CA LEU A 106 -18.62 -0.82 17.70
C LEU A 106 -19.51 0.39 18.03
N LEU A 107 -20.66 0.15 18.65
CA LEU A 107 -21.58 1.18 19.12
C LEU A 107 -21.27 1.50 20.58
N ASN A 108 -20.88 2.74 20.86
CA ASN A 108 -20.57 3.20 22.20
C ASN A 108 -21.41 4.43 22.57
N ILE A 109 -22.53 4.22 23.26
CA ILE A 109 -23.44 5.29 23.66
C ILE A 109 -23.10 5.72 25.09
N GLU A 110 -22.21 6.70 25.24
CA GLU A 110 -21.74 7.24 26.53
C GLU A 110 -22.58 8.45 27.00
N ASN A 111 -23.89 8.43 26.71
CA ASN A 111 -24.83 9.46 27.14
C ASN A 111 -26.12 8.83 27.70
N PRO A 112 -26.70 9.39 28.79
CA PRO A 112 -28.04 8.99 29.23
C PRO A 112 -29.08 9.26 28.13
N ILE A 113 -30.04 8.35 28.01
CA ILE A 113 -31.10 8.37 27.02
C ILE A 113 -32.43 8.52 27.75
N GLU A 114 -33.32 9.39 27.27
CA GLU A 114 -34.67 9.48 27.85
C GLU A 114 -35.42 8.14 27.69
N PRO A 115 -36.14 7.65 28.72
CA PRO A 115 -36.78 6.32 28.67
C PRO A 115 -37.71 6.10 27.47
N GLU A 116 -38.36 7.16 26.99
CA GLU A 116 -39.23 7.14 25.80
C GLU A 116 -38.49 6.84 24.49
N TYR A 117 -37.16 6.99 24.45
CA TYR A 117 -36.33 6.72 23.27
C TYR A 117 -35.68 5.34 23.27
N ILE A 118 -35.80 4.55 24.34
CA ILE A 118 -35.10 3.26 24.45
C ILE A 118 -35.57 2.24 23.42
N GLU A 119 -36.87 2.13 23.18
CA GLU A 119 -37.38 1.23 22.13
C GLU A 119 -36.83 1.59 20.75
N ARG A 120 -36.68 2.89 20.50
CA ARG A 120 -36.14 3.39 19.24
C ARG A 120 -34.62 3.21 19.15
N LEU A 121 -33.90 3.27 20.26
CA LEU A 121 -32.47 2.93 20.30
C LEU A 121 -32.25 1.44 20.01
N LEU A 122 -33.06 0.56 20.62
CA LEU A 122 -33.05 -0.87 20.29
C LEU A 122 -33.38 -1.10 18.80
N SER A 123 -34.35 -0.35 18.26
CA SER A 123 -34.68 -0.38 16.83
C SER A 123 -33.50 0.06 15.97
N PHE A 124 -32.79 1.13 16.33
CA PHE A 124 -31.60 1.59 15.63
C PHE A 124 -30.51 0.51 15.57
N VAL A 125 -30.18 -0.11 16.71
CA VAL A 125 -29.18 -1.18 16.79
C VAL A 125 -29.57 -2.36 15.90
N SER A 126 -30.82 -2.83 16.01
CA SER A 126 -31.33 -3.96 15.22
C SER A 126 -31.39 -3.66 13.72
N LYS A 127 -31.89 -2.48 13.33
CA LYS A 127 -31.96 -2.04 11.94
C LYS A 127 -30.57 -1.89 11.33
N LEU A 128 -29.60 -1.35 12.07
CA LEU A 128 -28.22 -1.23 11.60
C LEU A 128 -27.60 -2.61 11.32
N LYS A 129 -27.74 -3.57 12.24
CA LYS A 129 -27.32 -4.96 12.01
C LYS A 129 -27.96 -5.57 10.76
N ILE A 130 -29.26 -5.39 10.58
CA ILE A 130 -29.98 -5.89 9.40
C ILE A 130 -29.49 -5.20 8.12
N ALA A 131 -29.24 -3.90 8.14
CA ALA A 131 -28.75 -3.16 6.98
C ALA A 131 -27.34 -3.59 6.58
N CYS A 132 -26.40 -3.67 7.53
CA CYS A 132 -25.03 -4.10 7.29
C CYS A 132 -24.97 -5.57 6.81
N SER A 133 -25.73 -6.48 7.43
CA SER A 133 -25.75 -7.90 7.03
C SER A 133 -26.30 -8.17 5.62
N LYS A 134 -27.07 -7.22 5.05
CA LYS A 134 -27.50 -7.27 3.64
C LYS A 134 -26.36 -6.92 2.68
N ILE A 135 -25.40 -6.11 3.11
CA ILE A 135 -24.21 -5.72 2.34
C ILE A 135 -23.18 -6.84 2.44
N ASP A 136 -22.82 -7.22 3.66
CA ASP A 136 -21.93 -8.35 3.94
C ASP A 136 -22.51 -9.17 5.09
N ARG A 137 -22.80 -10.46 4.84
CA ARG A 137 -23.34 -11.37 5.85
C ARG A 137 -22.39 -11.59 7.04
N ASN A 138 -21.12 -11.26 6.89
CA ASN A 138 -20.12 -11.36 7.95
C ASN A 138 -19.96 -10.04 8.74
N SER A 139 -20.66 -8.96 8.39
CA SER A 139 -20.56 -7.68 9.11
C SER A 139 -20.91 -7.85 10.59
N LEU A 140 -20.26 -7.09 11.47
CA LEU A 140 -20.47 -7.14 12.91
C LEU A 140 -20.92 -5.80 13.48
N ILE A 141 -22.02 -5.82 14.23
CA ILE A 141 -22.44 -4.74 15.11
C ILE A 141 -22.24 -5.18 16.56
N ILE A 142 -21.33 -4.51 17.26
CA ILE A 142 -21.00 -4.81 18.65
C ILE A 142 -21.49 -3.68 19.54
N TRP A 143 -22.21 -4.01 20.61
CA TRP A 143 -22.66 -3.05 21.61
C TRP A 143 -21.64 -2.90 22.74
N TYR A 144 -21.29 -1.68 23.13
CA TYR A 144 -20.53 -1.43 24.35
C TYR A 144 -21.46 -1.34 25.56
N ASP A 145 -21.12 -2.06 26.64
CA ASP A 145 -21.83 -2.13 27.93
C ASP A 145 -21.89 -0.75 28.62
N SER A 146 -22.84 0.09 28.19
CA SER A 146 -22.96 1.50 28.57
C SER A 146 -24.34 1.81 29.16
N VAL A 147 -25.31 2.11 28.30
CA VAL A 147 -26.68 2.49 28.68
C VAL A 147 -27.53 1.27 29.01
N THR A 148 -28.31 1.35 30.09
CA THR A 148 -29.29 0.32 30.48
C THR A 148 -30.57 0.40 29.63
N ILE A 149 -31.41 -0.62 29.71
CA ILE A 149 -32.78 -0.61 29.14
C ILE A 149 -33.71 0.44 29.76
N HIS A 150 -33.26 1.17 30.78
CA HIS A 150 -33.98 2.30 31.37
C HIS A 150 -33.42 3.65 30.93
N GLY A 151 -32.37 3.66 30.10
CA GLY A 151 -31.72 4.88 29.60
C GLY A 151 -30.66 5.48 30.52
N GLU A 152 -30.34 4.79 31.61
CA GLU A 152 -29.28 5.21 32.52
C GLU A 152 -27.91 4.85 31.95
N LEU A 153 -26.99 5.81 31.85
CA LEU A 153 -25.59 5.53 31.56
C LEU A 153 -24.94 4.90 32.81
N LYS A 154 -24.78 3.58 32.82
CA LYS A 154 -24.28 2.85 33.97
C LYS A 154 -23.71 1.50 33.56
N TRP A 155 -22.42 1.41 33.28
CA TRP A 155 -21.75 0.17 32.88
C TRP A 155 -22.01 -0.98 33.88
N GLN A 156 -22.49 -2.12 33.37
CA GLN A 156 -22.90 -3.24 34.20
C GLN A 156 -21.77 -4.23 34.51
N ASN A 157 -20.70 -4.21 33.71
CA ASN A 157 -19.53 -5.09 33.76
C ASN A 157 -19.87 -6.57 33.59
N GLN A 158 -21.07 -6.87 33.13
CA GLN A 158 -21.60 -8.22 32.95
C GLN A 158 -22.79 -8.17 32.00
N LEU A 159 -23.06 -9.28 31.31
CA LEU A 159 -24.32 -9.44 30.58
C LEU A 159 -25.42 -9.78 31.59
N ASN A 160 -26.47 -8.97 31.68
CA ASN A 160 -27.62 -9.16 32.57
C ASN A 160 -28.91 -8.56 31.97
N GLU A 161 -30.01 -8.60 32.71
CA GLU A 161 -31.31 -8.10 32.24
C GLU A 161 -31.31 -6.63 31.79
N LEU A 162 -30.35 -5.81 32.24
CA LEU A 162 -30.27 -4.39 31.91
C LEU A 162 -29.62 -4.10 30.55
N ASN A 163 -28.84 -5.01 30.00
CA ASN A 163 -28.20 -4.85 28.68
C ASN A 163 -28.47 -6.01 27.70
N MET A 164 -29.07 -7.09 28.18
CA MET A 164 -29.43 -8.25 27.35
C MET A 164 -30.29 -7.89 26.12
N PRO A 165 -31.27 -6.97 26.19
CA PRO A 165 -31.98 -6.55 24.99
C PRO A 165 -31.09 -5.92 23.89
N PHE A 166 -30.02 -5.22 24.26
CA PHE A 166 -29.05 -4.70 23.28
C PHE A 166 -28.19 -5.82 22.70
N PHE A 167 -27.75 -6.77 23.52
CA PHE A 167 -27.02 -7.96 23.09
C PHE A 167 -27.85 -8.81 22.10
N ASP A 168 -29.15 -8.96 22.35
CA ASP A 168 -30.08 -9.66 21.46
C ASP A 168 -30.30 -8.90 20.14
N ALA A 169 -30.23 -7.56 20.16
CA ALA A 169 -30.41 -6.71 19.00
C ALA A 169 -29.19 -6.69 18.04
N CYS A 170 -28.00 -7.11 18.49
CA CYS A 170 -26.74 -7.00 17.73
C CYS A 170 -25.95 -8.32 17.68
N ASP A 171 -24.70 -8.29 17.24
CA ASP A 171 -23.85 -9.48 17.04
C ASP A 171 -23.04 -9.85 18.28
N GLY A 172 -22.76 -8.90 19.17
CA GLY A 172 -22.11 -9.19 20.45
C GLY A 172 -22.06 -8.00 21.39
N ILE A 173 -21.59 -8.24 22.61
CA ILE A 173 -21.45 -7.21 23.65
C ILE A 173 -20.01 -7.13 24.14
N PHE A 174 -19.48 -5.92 24.16
CA PHE A 174 -18.22 -5.57 24.80
C PHE A 174 -18.53 -5.10 26.23
N LEU A 175 -18.25 -5.96 27.21
CA LEU A 175 -18.43 -5.66 28.63
C LEU A 175 -17.42 -4.62 29.12
N ASN A 176 -17.84 -3.73 30.01
CA ASN A 176 -16.93 -2.77 30.64
C ASN A 176 -15.92 -3.49 31.55
N TYR A 177 -14.81 -2.83 31.87
CA TYR A 177 -13.60 -3.46 32.39
C TYR A 177 -13.51 -3.63 33.92
N THR A 178 -14.57 -3.32 34.69
CA THR A 178 -14.57 -3.43 36.17
C THR A 178 -15.33 -4.66 36.70
N TRP A 179 -15.25 -5.77 35.97
CA TRP A 179 -15.92 -7.03 36.28
C TRP A 179 -15.24 -7.83 37.39
N LYS A 180 -15.98 -8.80 37.95
CA LYS A 180 -15.48 -9.81 38.90
C LYS A 180 -15.63 -11.22 38.33
N SER A 181 -14.87 -12.17 38.85
CA SER A 181 -14.90 -13.56 38.36
C SER A 181 -16.29 -14.18 38.35
N GLU A 182 -17.13 -13.91 39.35
CA GLU A 182 -18.49 -14.43 39.43
C GLU A 182 -19.41 -13.82 38.35
N MET A 183 -19.14 -12.57 37.97
CA MET A 183 -19.88 -11.85 36.93
C MET A 183 -19.62 -12.43 35.54
N LEU A 184 -18.41 -12.94 35.29
CA LEU A 184 -18.07 -13.63 34.05
C LEU A 184 -18.86 -14.94 33.91
N ILE A 185 -18.92 -15.73 34.98
CA ILE A 185 -19.70 -16.97 35.02
C ILE A 185 -21.17 -16.66 34.73
N GLN A 186 -21.73 -15.63 35.37
CA GLN A 186 -23.11 -15.24 35.14
C GLN A 186 -23.34 -14.74 33.70
N SER A 187 -22.40 -13.98 33.14
CA SER A 187 -22.48 -13.50 31.76
C SER A 187 -22.50 -14.66 30.76
N LYS A 188 -21.68 -15.69 30.98
CA LYS A 188 -21.70 -16.93 30.19
C LYS A 188 -23.06 -17.62 30.26
N ILE A 189 -23.61 -17.77 31.46
CA ILE A 189 -24.92 -18.41 31.68
C ILE A 189 -26.02 -17.62 30.95
N ASN A 190 -26.01 -16.29 31.07
CA ASN A 190 -27.02 -15.43 30.46
C ASN A 190 -26.93 -15.42 28.93
N ALA A 191 -25.73 -15.52 28.36
CA ALA A 191 -25.53 -15.56 26.91
C ALA A 191 -25.97 -16.88 26.26
N GLY A 192 -26.08 -17.97 27.03
CA GLY A 192 -26.41 -19.29 26.50
C GLY A 192 -25.43 -19.73 25.41
N GLU A 193 -25.93 -20.12 24.24
CA GLU A 193 -25.12 -20.54 23.10
C GLU A 193 -24.26 -19.41 22.51
N ARG A 194 -24.62 -18.14 22.75
CA ARG A 194 -23.89 -16.95 22.27
C ARG A 194 -22.79 -16.49 23.22
N TYR A 195 -22.31 -17.35 24.11
CA TYR A 195 -21.31 -16.97 25.11
C TYR A 195 -19.98 -16.47 24.53
N ARG A 196 -19.64 -16.84 23.29
CA ARG A 196 -18.47 -16.31 22.56
C ARG A 196 -18.69 -14.92 21.96
N ASP A 197 -19.93 -14.44 21.91
CA ASP A 197 -20.28 -13.08 21.50
C ASP A 197 -20.21 -12.08 22.68
N VAL A 198 -19.87 -12.57 23.88
CA VAL A 198 -19.57 -11.74 25.05
C VAL A 198 -18.07 -11.51 25.12
N PHE A 199 -17.66 -10.28 24.84
CA PHE A 199 -16.27 -9.83 24.89
C PHE A 199 -15.99 -9.16 26.24
N VAL A 200 -15.23 -9.85 27.09
CA VAL A 200 -14.78 -9.35 28.39
C VAL A 200 -13.79 -8.22 28.17
N GLY A 201 -14.18 -6.99 28.56
CA GLY A 201 -13.34 -5.82 28.43
C GLY A 201 -12.14 -5.83 29.36
N ILE A 202 -10.96 -5.51 28.82
CA ILE A 202 -9.73 -5.35 29.59
C ILE A 202 -9.06 -4.06 29.13
N ASP A 203 -9.06 -3.05 29.98
CA ASP A 203 -8.31 -1.82 29.77
C ASP A 203 -6.83 -2.04 30.04
N VAL A 204 -6.01 -1.92 29.01
CA VAL A 204 -4.56 -2.13 29.11
C VAL A 204 -3.89 -1.06 29.96
N PHE A 205 -4.51 0.11 30.19
CA PHE A 205 -4.01 1.05 31.20
C PHE A 205 -4.29 0.61 32.65
N GLY A 206 -5.12 -0.42 32.85
CA GLY A 206 -5.40 -1.03 34.13
C GLY A 206 -6.42 -0.29 34.99
N ARG A 207 -7.25 0.60 34.41
CA ARG A 207 -8.26 1.35 35.17
C ARG A 207 -9.35 0.38 35.62
N GLY A 208 -9.32 0.00 36.89
CA GLY A 208 -10.33 -0.88 37.50
C GLY A 208 -10.33 -2.33 36.98
N CYS A 209 -9.28 -2.74 36.25
CA CYS A 209 -9.11 -4.10 35.74
C CYS A 209 -8.58 -5.05 36.80
N PHE A 210 -9.02 -6.31 36.74
CA PHE A 210 -8.42 -7.41 37.49
C PHE A 210 -6.93 -7.56 37.13
N GLY A 211 -6.04 -7.72 38.12
CA GLY A 211 -4.59 -7.83 37.88
C GLY A 211 -3.88 -6.54 37.46
N GLY A 212 -4.62 -5.45 37.22
CA GLY A 212 -4.08 -4.17 36.74
C GLY A 212 -4.02 -4.09 35.23
N GLY A 213 -2.98 -3.44 34.70
CA GLY A 213 -2.78 -3.21 33.26
C GLY A 213 -1.34 -3.45 32.82
N GLY A 214 -0.96 -2.91 31.67
CA GLY A 214 0.34 -3.08 31.05
C GLY A 214 0.64 -4.55 30.81
N PHE A 215 1.84 -5.01 31.20
CA PHE A 215 2.21 -6.42 31.06
C PHE A 215 1.37 -7.37 31.92
N ASN A 216 0.68 -6.90 32.96
CA ASN A 216 -0.22 -7.72 33.78
C ASN A 216 -1.60 -7.95 33.13
N THR A 217 -1.86 -7.36 31.95
CA THR A 217 -3.07 -7.61 31.14
C THR A 217 -3.34 -9.12 30.93
N CYS A 218 -2.28 -9.93 30.89
CA CYS A 218 -2.37 -11.38 30.77
C CYS A 218 -3.12 -12.05 31.93
N GLU A 219 -3.11 -11.48 33.14
CA GLU A 219 -3.84 -12.03 34.29
C GLU A 219 -5.35 -11.96 34.08
N ALA A 220 -5.86 -10.79 33.66
CA ALA A 220 -7.26 -10.61 33.31
C ALA A 220 -7.67 -11.51 32.12
N MET A 221 -6.82 -11.59 31.10
CA MET A 221 -7.07 -12.42 29.92
C MET A 221 -7.11 -13.92 30.25
N SER A 222 -6.30 -14.36 31.22
CA SER A 222 -6.31 -15.74 31.70
C SER A 222 -7.67 -16.12 32.33
N LEU A 223 -8.34 -15.16 32.98
CA LEU A 223 -9.65 -15.39 33.59
C LEU A 223 -10.75 -15.44 32.54
N SER A 224 -10.78 -14.54 31.55
CA SER A 224 -11.75 -14.63 30.45
C SER A 224 -11.58 -15.95 29.69
N TYR A 225 -10.33 -16.35 29.43
CA TYR A 225 -10.00 -17.63 28.78
C TYR A 225 -10.47 -18.84 29.60
N THR A 226 -10.19 -18.88 30.90
CA THR A 226 -10.60 -20.00 31.78
C THR A 226 -12.13 -20.07 31.94
N ASN A 227 -12.82 -18.93 31.81
CA ASN A 227 -14.28 -18.87 31.78
C ASN A 227 -14.86 -19.09 30.38
N ASP A 228 -14.04 -19.39 29.36
CA ASP A 228 -14.46 -19.73 28.01
C ASP A 228 -15.24 -18.60 27.31
N LEU A 229 -14.97 -17.35 27.72
CA LEU A 229 -15.50 -16.13 27.11
C LEU A 229 -14.48 -15.49 26.16
N SER A 230 -14.95 -14.63 25.27
CA SER A 230 -14.09 -13.84 24.40
C SER A 230 -13.51 -12.63 25.15
N THR A 231 -12.45 -12.03 24.63
CA THR A 231 -11.76 -10.89 25.26
C THR A 231 -11.75 -9.69 24.32
N ALA A 232 -12.04 -8.50 24.85
CA ALA A 232 -11.80 -7.24 24.16
C ALA A 232 -10.72 -6.44 24.89
N LEU A 233 -9.53 -6.33 24.27
CA LEU A 233 -8.48 -5.44 24.75
C LEU A 233 -8.84 -3.99 24.37
N PHE A 234 -8.84 -3.11 25.37
CA PHE A 234 -9.02 -1.67 25.20
C PHE A 234 -7.69 -0.94 25.41
N ALA A 235 -7.41 0.03 24.54
CA ALA A 235 -6.22 0.87 24.59
C ALA A 235 -4.85 0.16 24.64
N PRO A 236 -4.59 -0.88 23.81
CA PRO A 236 -3.23 -1.45 23.67
C PRO A 236 -2.20 -0.45 23.12
N GLY A 237 -2.63 0.75 22.67
CA GLY A 237 -1.77 1.92 22.43
C GLY A 237 -0.89 2.29 23.63
N TRP A 238 -1.25 1.84 24.84
CA TRP A 238 -0.43 1.90 26.06
C TRP A 238 1.06 1.57 25.82
N LEU A 239 1.36 0.54 25.01
CA LEU A 239 2.74 0.14 24.70
C LEU A 239 3.56 1.27 24.09
N PHE A 240 2.92 2.08 23.25
CA PHE A 240 3.55 3.16 22.51
C PHE A 240 3.52 4.47 23.30
N GLU A 241 2.47 4.68 24.10
CA GLU A 241 2.30 5.90 24.90
C GLU A 241 3.15 5.94 26.17
N THR A 242 3.45 4.79 26.75
CA THR A 242 4.02 4.71 28.12
C THR A 242 5.42 4.12 28.19
N LEU A 243 5.84 3.37 27.17
CA LEU A 243 7.17 2.76 27.09
C LEU A 243 8.05 3.50 26.08
N ASP A 244 9.35 3.20 26.08
CA ASP A 244 10.27 3.78 25.11
C ASP A 244 9.92 3.29 23.70
N THR A 245 9.55 4.24 22.85
CA THR A 245 9.21 4.02 21.43
C THR A 245 10.39 3.47 20.61
N ASN A 246 11.64 3.73 21.04
CA ASN A 246 12.83 3.14 20.41
C ASN A 246 12.91 1.62 20.64
N GLU A 247 12.31 1.13 21.72
CA GLU A 247 12.21 -0.29 22.06
C GLU A 247 10.85 -0.90 21.67
N PHE A 248 10.04 -0.19 20.87
CA PHE A 248 8.66 -0.58 20.56
C PHE A 248 8.53 -2.04 20.09
N LEU A 249 9.38 -2.50 19.17
CA LEU A 249 9.31 -3.88 18.65
C LEU A 249 9.57 -4.94 19.74
N GLU A 250 10.44 -4.63 20.70
CA GLU A 250 10.79 -5.53 21.80
C GLU A 250 9.69 -5.53 22.86
N ASN A 251 9.14 -4.35 23.18
CA ASN A 251 8.04 -4.20 24.12
C ASN A 251 6.74 -4.82 23.59
N ASP A 252 6.43 -4.61 22.31
CA ASP A 252 5.33 -5.27 21.61
C ASP A 252 5.50 -6.80 21.67
N ARG A 253 6.69 -7.32 21.36
CA ARG A 253 6.95 -8.76 21.48
C ARG A 253 6.69 -9.27 22.90
N LYS A 254 7.25 -8.62 23.93
CA LYS A 254 7.05 -9.01 25.32
C LYS A 254 5.57 -9.06 25.69
N PHE A 255 4.82 -8.03 25.31
CA PHE A 255 3.40 -7.94 25.59
C PHE A 255 2.60 -9.06 24.93
N TRP A 256 2.74 -9.22 23.61
CA TRP A 256 1.97 -10.24 22.88
C TRP A 256 2.38 -11.67 23.21
N ASN A 257 3.65 -11.92 23.59
CA ASN A 257 4.09 -13.22 24.10
C ASN A 257 3.39 -13.59 25.42
N LEU A 258 3.07 -12.62 26.28
CA LEU A 258 2.32 -12.87 27.52
C LEU A 258 0.85 -13.17 27.25
N LEU A 259 0.30 -12.68 26.12
CA LEU A 259 -1.10 -12.89 25.74
C LEU A 259 -1.33 -14.12 24.86
N GLU A 260 -0.33 -14.52 24.05
CA GLU A 260 -0.41 -15.64 23.10
C GLU A 260 -1.07 -16.91 23.69
N PRO A 261 -0.73 -17.37 24.93
CA PRO A 261 -1.32 -18.58 25.51
C PRO A 261 -2.84 -18.55 25.68
N TYR A 262 -3.44 -17.35 25.69
CA TYR A 262 -4.88 -17.12 25.90
C TYR A 262 -5.61 -16.75 24.60
N THR A 263 -4.91 -16.80 23.46
CA THR A 263 -5.46 -16.51 22.13
C THR A 263 -5.68 -17.79 21.35
N SER A 264 -6.63 -17.76 20.41
CA SER A 264 -6.73 -18.80 19.39
C SER A 264 -5.81 -18.44 18.23
N GLN A 265 -4.68 -19.12 18.09
CA GLN A 265 -3.78 -18.89 16.95
C GLN A 265 -4.50 -19.14 15.63
N ARG A 266 -4.68 -18.09 14.84
CA ARG A 266 -5.32 -18.17 13.53
C ARG A 266 -4.41 -18.84 12.51
N ILE A 267 -4.96 -19.82 11.78
CA ILE A 267 -4.29 -20.43 10.64
C ILE A 267 -4.53 -19.51 9.43
N LEU A 268 -3.46 -19.04 8.80
CA LEU A 268 -3.58 -18.22 7.60
C LEU A 268 -3.93 -19.10 6.40
N HIS A 269 -5.17 -19.00 5.90
CA HIS A 269 -5.61 -19.68 4.69
C HIS A 269 -5.23 -18.84 3.47
N MET A 270 -4.37 -19.36 2.60
CA MET A 270 -3.88 -18.61 1.44
C MET A 270 -3.70 -19.52 0.23
N LYS A 271 -4.04 -19.04 -0.97
CA LYS A 271 -3.76 -19.77 -2.23
C LYS A 271 -2.26 -19.87 -2.50
N SER A 272 -1.50 -18.83 -2.12
CA SER A 272 -0.06 -18.75 -2.26
C SER A 272 0.53 -17.85 -1.18
N LEU A 273 1.83 -17.99 -0.89
CA LEU A 273 2.56 -17.10 0.01
C LEU A 273 3.52 -16.25 -0.82
N THR A 274 3.51 -14.94 -0.60
CA THR A 274 4.61 -14.05 -1.00
C THR A 274 4.81 -13.03 0.10
N THR A 275 6.02 -13.00 0.66
CA THR A 275 6.40 -12.05 1.69
C THR A 275 7.79 -11.50 1.46
N TYR A 276 7.92 -10.21 1.72
CA TYR A 276 9.16 -9.45 1.72
C TYR A 276 9.58 -9.09 3.14
N PHE A 277 8.83 -9.58 4.13
CA PHE A 277 9.00 -9.30 5.55
C PHE A 277 9.00 -7.81 5.92
N SER A 278 8.30 -6.99 5.12
CA SER A 278 8.02 -5.59 5.45
C SER A 278 6.95 -5.49 6.51
N ASP A 279 7.20 -4.74 7.59
CA ASP A 279 6.22 -4.39 8.63
C ASP A 279 5.43 -3.11 8.31
N GLY A 280 5.61 -2.55 7.11
CA GLY A 280 5.01 -1.28 6.69
C GLY A 280 5.84 -0.06 7.04
N PHE A 281 7.10 -0.24 7.45
CA PHE A 281 8.05 0.83 7.74
C PHE A 281 9.45 0.49 7.25
N GLY A 282 10.28 1.51 7.05
CA GLY A 282 11.71 1.35 6.84
C GLY A 282 12.46 2.65 7.10
N GLU A 283 13.67 2.55 7.64
CA GLU A 283 14.64 3.67 7.66
C GLU A 283 15.10 4.03 6.23
N ASN A 284 15.08 3.02 5.37
CA ASN A 284 15.41 3.11 3.96
C ASN A 284 14.38 2.31 3.14
N PHE A 285 14.31 2.55 1.84
CA PHE A 285 13.48 1.77 0.91
C PHE A 285 14.37 0.95 -0.03
N PHE A 286 14.13 -0.36 -0.10
CA PHE A 286 14.92 -1.30 -0.87
C PHE A 286 14.13 -1.96 -2.00
N ILE A 287 14.78 -2.18 -3.14
CA ILE A 287 14.29 -3.01 -4.25
C ILE A 287 15.40 -3.96 -4.69
N SER A 288 15.16 -5.27 -4.58
CA SER A 288 16.15 -6.31 -4.85
C SER A 288 17.52 -6.07 -4.17
N GLY A 289 17.49 -5.58 -2.93
CA GLY A 289 18.69 -5.22 -2.15
C GLY A 289 19.37 -3.91 -2.54
N LEU A 290 18.84 -3.15 -3.51
CA LEU A 290 19.27 -1.78 -3.78
C LEU A 290 18.54 -0.82 -2.85
N ASN A 291 19.26 -0.07 -2.04
CA ASN A 291 18.71 1.08 -1.32
C ASN A 291 18.40 2.22 -2.31
N LEU A 292 17.12 2.59 -2.44
CA LEU A 292 16.60 3.62 -3.33
C LEU A 292 16.28 4.94 -2.62
N ALA A 293 15.98 4.90 -1.32
CA ALA A 293 15.63 6.08 -0.55
C ALA A 293 16.21 5.95 0.85
N THR A 294 16.86 7.02 1.31
CA THR A 294 17.58 7.05 2.60
C THR A 294 16.84 7.79 3.70
N ASN A 295 15.54 8.05 3.51
CA ASN A 295 14.71 8.73 4.49
C ASN A 295 13.68 7.73 5.04
N PRO A 296 13.34 7.79 6.35
CA PRO A 296 12.37 6.88 6.91
C PRO A 296 10.97 7.12 6.33
N TRP A 297 10.24 6.02 6.17
CA TRP A 297 8.92 6.01 5.57
C TRP A 297 8.00 5.05 6.30
N TYR A 298 6.71 5.38 6.28
CA TYR A 298 5.65 4.56 6.83
C TYR A 298 4.54 4.38 5.79
N ASN A 299 4.15 3.14 5.52
CA ASN A 299 2.97 2.79 4.76
C ASN A 299 2.50 1.39 5.15
N LEU A 300 1.44 1.32 5.98
CA LEU A 300 0.90 0.05 6.44
C LEU A 300 0.33 -0.82 5.30
N SER A 301 -0.09 -0.23 4.17
CA SER A 301 -0.49 -1.01 2.99
C SER A 301 0.66 -1.81 2.37
N LEU A 302 1.91 -1.42 2.62
CA LEU A 302 3.10 -2.16 2.20
C LEU A 302 3.51 -3.26 3.18
N GLN A 303 2.78 -3.43 4.29
CA GLN A 303 3.00 -4.55 5.20
C GLN A 303 2.75 -5.87 4.47
N SER A 304 3.72 -6.77 4.55
CA SER A 304 3.64 -8.13 4.01
C SER A 304 3.34 -9.15 5.11
N TYR A 305 3.11 -10.42 4.76
CA TYR A 305 2.92 -11.46 5.78
C TYR A 305 4.17 -11.58 6.65
N LEU A 306 4.03 -11.29 7.93
CA LEU A 306 5.09 -11.47 8.90
C LEU A 306 4.95 -12.85 9.57
N PRO A 307 6.05 -13.43 10.08
CA PRO A 307 5.99 -14.71 10.77
C PRO A 307 4.95 -14.67 11.91
N ASN A 308 4.13 -15.73 12.02
CA ASN A 308 2.98 -15.81 12.93
C ASN A 308 3.13 -16.89 14.01
N VAL A 309 4.36 -17.36 14.23
CA VAL A 309 4.72 -18.27 15.34
C VAL A 309 5.62 -17.50 16.31
N LEU A 310 5.11 -17.19 17.50
CA LEU A 310 5.80 -16.37 18.52
C LEU A 310 6.52 -17.20 19.58
N SER A 311 5.87 -18.24 20.11
CA SER A 311 6.34 -19.10 21.21
C SER A 311 7.74 -19.72 21.07
N GLU A 312 8.38 -19.67 19.89
CA GLU A 312 9.75 -20.16 19.68
C GLU A 312 10.83 -19.05 19.64
N ASN A 313 10.48 -17.75 19.70
CA ASN A 313 11.37 -16.59 19.93
C ASN A 313 12.75 -16.58 19.25
N LYS A 314 12.85 -16.99 17.99
CA LYS A 314 14.15 -17.08 17.28
C LYS A 314 14.34 -16.05 16.17
N TRP A 315 13.41 -15.12 16.02
CA TRP A 315 13.45 -14.15 14.94
C TRP A 315 13.08 -12.72 15.38
N LEU A 316 13.71 -11.74 14.75
CA LEU A 316 13.52 -10.29 14.99
C LEU A 316 13.23 -9.58 13.65
N ILE A 317 12.41 -8.53 13.68
CA ILE A 317 12.28 -7.60 12.55
C ILE A 317 13.41 -6.58 12.67
N LYS A 318 14.07 -6.28 11.55
CA LYS A 318 15.19 -5.34 11.47
C LYS A 318 15.05 -4.44 10.24
N HIS A 319 15.57 -3.21 10.33
CA HIS A 319 15.33 -2.13 9.35
C HIS A 319 16.62 -1.54 8.74
N ASP A 320 17.79 -2.06 9.10
CA ASP A 320 19.12 -1.60 8.62
C ASP A 320 19.48 -2.09 7.21
N ASP A 321 18.72 -3.04 6.67
CA ASP A 321 18.87 -3.63 5.33
C ASP A 321 17.48 -4.15 4.89
N ALA A 322 17.29 -4.50 3.62
CA ALA A 322 16.16 -5.30 3.17
C ALA A 322 16.37 -5.78 1.74
N TYR A 323 15.69 -6.85 1.34
CA TYR A 323 15.64 -7.23 -0.07
C TYR A 323 14.56 -6.45 -0.82
N PHE A 324 13.38 -6.25 -0.22
CA PHE A 324 12.34 -5.37 -0.72
C PHE A 324 11.65 -4.66 0.44
N GLY A 325 11.18 -3.42 0.22
CA GLY A 325 10.50 -2.64 1.25
C GLY A 325 11.50 -2.07 2.26
N GLY A 326 11.23 -2.23 3.55
CA GLY A 326 11.95 -1.50 4.60
C GLY A 326 12.49 -2.36 5.74
N SER A 327 12.24 -3.67 5.71
CA SER A 327 12.68 -4.58 6.77
C SER A 327 12.96 -6.00 6.28
N TYR A 328 13.65 -6.76 7.12
CA TYR A 328 13.92 -8.18 6.96
C TYR A 328 13.68 -8.93 8.27
N ILE A 329 13.64 -10.27 8.22
CA ILE A 329 13.64 -11.11 9.42
C ILE A 329 15.06 -11.58 9.74
N GLU A 330 15.57 -11.19 10.89
CA GLU A 330 16.81 -11.71 11.46
C GLU A 330 16.54 -12.96 12.28
N ILE A 331 17.14 -14.09 11.91
CA ILE A 331 17.14 -15.31 12.70
C ILE A 331 18.49 -15.45 13.38
N LYS A 332 18.47 -15.60 14.70
CA LYS A 332 19.66 -15.97 15.47
C LYS A 332 19.79 -17.49 15.58
N GLY A 333 21.01 -17.94 15.44
CA GLY A 333 21.45 -19.29 15.66
C GLY A 333 20.94 -19.88 16.97
N ASN A 334 20.61 -21.17 16.98
CA ASN A 334 20.19 -21.86 18.20
C ASN A 334 20.63 -23.33 18.19
N THR A 335 20.45 -24.00 19.33
CA THR A 335 20.82 -25.40 19.55
C THR A 335 19.90 -26.41 18.84
N GLU A 336 18.70 -25.99 18.45
CA GLU A 336 17.73 -26.80 17.74
C GLU A 336 18.03 -26.89 16.24
N GLY A 337 18.69 -25.88 15.66
CA GLY A 337 19.04 -25.81 14.24
C GLY A 337 17.86 -25.51 13.33
N TYR A 338 16.77 -24.96 13.87
CA TYR A 338 15.65 -24.46 13.08
C TYR A 338 14.88 -23.34 13.81
N SER A 339 14.07 -22.62 13.04
CA SER A 339 13.10 -21.63 13.50
C SER A 339 11.79 -21.77 12.73
N LYS A 340 10.66 -21.94 13.43
CA LYS A 340 9.32 -21.87 12.80
C LYS A 340 8.98 -20.43 12.43
N LEU A 341 8.43 -20.23 11.25
CA LEU A 341 8.02 -18.93 10.75
C LEU A 341 6.51 -18.82 10.60
N PHE A 342 5.90 -19.78 9.90
CA PHE A 342 4.49 -19.69 9.56
C PHE A 342 3.72 -20.95 9.96
N LYS A 343 2.53 -20.72 10.52
CA LYS A 343 1.41 -21.66 10.60
C LYS A 343 0.34 -21.18 9.63
N CYS A 344 0.06 -21.96 8.60
CA CYS A 344 -0.77 -21.56 7.46
C CYS A 344 -1.55 -22.75 6.89
N LEU A 345 -2.33 -22.52 5.85
CA LEU A 345 -2.89 -23.55 4.99
C LEU A 345 -2.74 -23.07 3.55
N ILE A 346 -1.74 -23.61 2.85
CA ILE A 346 -1.49 -23.34 1.43
C ILE A 346 -1.81 -24.60 0.62
N PRO A 347 -2.95 -24.67 -0.08
CA PRO A 347 -3.24 -25.80 -0.96
C PRO A 347 -2.15 -25.94 -2.02
N ILE A 348 -1.68 -27.18 -2.24
CA ILE A 348 -0.78 -27.51 -3.34
C ILE A 348 -1.57 -28.37 -4.32
N GLU A 349 -2.06 -27.74 -5.37
CA GLU A 349 -2.88 -28.39 -6.40
C GLU A 349 -2.06 -28.79 -7.64
N SER A 350 -0.88 -28.18 -7.81
CA SER A 350 0.02 -28.38 -8.95
C SER A 350 1.48 -28.31 -8.50
N ILE A 351 2.42 -28.30 -9.46
CA ILE A 351 3.83 -28.07 -9.14
C ILE A 351 3.95 -26.64 -8.59
N CYS A 352 4.56 -26.46 -7.42
CA CYS A 352 4.85 -25.15 -6.86
C CYS A 352 6.30 -24.73 -7.11
N GLU A 353 6.51 -23.44 -7.36
CA GLU A 353 7.80 -22.77 -7.26
C GLU A 353 7.94 -22.14 -5.87
N ILE A 354 9.07 -22.41 -5.23
CA ILE A 354 9.42 -21.83 -3.94
C ILE A 354 10.70 -21.02 -4.11
N VAL A 355 10.67 -19.77 -3.71
CA VAL A 355 11.82 -18.86 -3.72
C VAL A 355 12.12 -18.43 -2.31
N LEU A 356 13.39 -18.57 -1.91
CA LEU A 356 13.93 -18.04 -0.66
C LEU A 356 15.07 -17.09 -0.99
N VAL A 357 15.03 -15.85 -0.47
CA VAL A 357 16.15 -14.91 -0.53
C VAL A 357 16.64 -14.60 0.87
N PHE A 358 17.94 -14.80 1.07
CA PHE A 358 18.58 -14.62 2.35
C PHE A 358 19.98 -14.03 2.20
N LYS A 359 20.48 -13.45 3.28
CA LYS A 359 21.87 -12.96 3.41
C LYS A 359 22.42 -13.56 4.69
N ASN A 360 23.64 -14.08 4.63
CA ASN A 360 24.28 -14.71 5.79
C ASN A 360 25.61 -14.02 6.09
N ILE A 361 26.05 -14.15 7.34
CA ILE A 361 27.36 -13.65 7.78
C ILE A 361 28.40 -14.79 7.74
N ASP A 362 28.00 -16.05 7.97
CA ASP A 362 28.93 -17.17 8.22
C ASP A 362 28.90 -18.31 7.18
N ASN A 363 28.51 -18.06 5.93
CA ASN A 363 28.34 -19.11 4.90
C ASN A 363 27.31 -20.22 5.23
N ILE A 364 26.54 -20.09 6.31
CA ILE A 364 25.45 -21.01 6.64
C ILE A 364 24.34 -20.90 5.61
N ILE A 365 23.94 -22.04 5.07
CA ILE A 365 22.94 -22.14 4.02
C ILE A 365 21.61 -22.58 4.66
N PRO A 366 20.62 -21.67 4.84
CA PRO A 366 19.32 -22.07 5.32
C PRO A 366 18.60 -22.97 4.29
N GLU A 367 17.78 -23.87 4.83
CA GLU A 367 16.88 -24.74 4.06
C GLU A 367 15.45 -24.62 4.60
N LEU A 368 14.47 -24.67 3.70
CA LEU A 368 13.06 -24.69 4.08
C LEU A 368 12.65 -26.09 4.52
N LYS A 369 11.92 -26.17 5.63
CA LYS A 369 11.27 -27.39 6.11
C LYS A 369 9.77 -27.15 6.24
N PHE A 370 9.02 -28.08 5.68
CA PHE A 370 7.56 -28.09 5.71
C PHE A 370 7.03 -29.24 6.59
N ASP A 371 5.89 -29.03 7.25
CA ASP A 371 5.02 -30.04 7.87
C ASP A 371 5.74 -31.15 8.66
N ASN A 372 6.54 -30.76 9.66
CA ASN A 372 7.25 -31.66 10.58
C ASN A 372 8.04 -32.82 9.93
N GLY A 373 8.52 -32.64 8.69
CA GLY A 373 9.39 -33.61 8.00
C GLY A 373 8.68 -34.51 6.99
N THR A 374 7.45 -34.17 6.58
CA THR A 374 6.81 -34.86 5.46
C THR A 374 7.49 -34.43 4.16
N PHE A 375 8.07 -35.39 3.43
CA PHE A 375 8.93 -35.14 2.27
C PHE A 375 8.13 -34.56 1.11
N ILE A 376 8.09 -33.23 1.03
CA ILE A 376 7.97 -32.56 -0.24
C ILE A 376 9.26 -32.85 -1.01
N HIS A 377 9.16 -33.53 -2.17
CA HIS A 377 10.33 -33.70 -3.04
C HIS A 377 10.72 -32.32 -3.60
N LEU A 378 11.72 -31.71 -2.97
CA LEU A 378 12.36 -30.50 -3.48
C LEU A 378 13.24 -30.90 -4.67
N TYR A 379 12.76 -30.65 -5.89
CA TYR A 379 13.62 -30.61 -7.06
C TYR A 379 14.40 -29.30 -6.98
N LYS A 380 15.66 -29.37 -6.56
CA LYS A 380 16.55 -28.21 -6.57
C LYS A 380 16.72 -27.73 -8.01
N SER A 381 16.36 -26.48 -8.32
CA SER A 381 16.76 -25.87 -9.59
C SER A 381 18.22 -25.41 -9.49
N GLU A 382 18.95 -25.49 -10.60
CA GLU A 382 20.43 -25.44 -10.64
C GLU A 382 21.07 -24.06 -10.36
N LYS A 383 20.29 -22.97 -10.24
CA LYS A 383 20.84 -21.61 -10.15
C LYS A 383 20.67 -21.00 -8.77
N ASP A 384 21.74 -21.02 -7.99
CA ASP A 384 21.93 -20.08 -6.89
C ASP A 384 22.29 -18.71 -7.50
N LEU A 385 21.44 -17.72 -7.27
CA LEU A 385 21.69 -16.35 -7.76
C LEU A 385 22.15 -15.48 -6.59
N ILE A 386 23.15 -14.63 -6.84
CA ILE A 386 23.59 -13.62 -5.87
C ILE A 386 23.26 -12.25 -6.47
N ILE A 387 22.40 -11.51 -5.79
CA ILE A 387 21.96 -10.18 -6.17
C ILE A 387 22.32 -9.25 -5.02
N ARG A 388 23.32 -8.39 -5.20
CA ARG A 388 23.74 -7.38 -4.19
C ARG A 388 23.95 -7.99 -2.80
N ASN A 389 24.67 -9.11 -2.74
CA ASN A 389 24.96 -9.91 -1.54
C ASN A 389 23.76 -10.65 -0.92
N TRP A 390 22.58 -10.57 -1.52
CA TRP A 390 21.45 -11.47 -1.21
C TRP A 390 21.55 -12.71 -2.07
N ARG A 391 21.54 -13.89 -1.44
CA ARG A 391 21.52 -15.18 -2.10
C ARG A 391 20.08 -15.65 -2.25
N GLN A 392 19.74 -16.05 -3.47
CA GLN A 392 18.43 -16.53 -3.84
C GLN A 392 18.52 -18.02 -4.19
N LYS A 393 17.62 -18.79 -3.59
CA LYS A 393 17.41 -20.20 -3.89
C LYS A 393 16.01 -20.42 -4.42
N THR A 394 15.93 -21.17 -5.51
CA THR A 394 14.65 -21.56 -6.12
C THR A 394 14.50 -23.07 -6.10
N TYR A 395 13.40 -23.53 -5.54
CA TYR A 395 13.01 -24.93 -5.45
C TYR A 395 11.76 -25.15 -6.28
N ARG A 396 11.66 -26.33 -6.91
CA ARG A 396 10.39 -26.81 -7.46
C ARG A 396 9.88 -27.95 -6.61
N VAL A 397 8.59 -27.91 -6.37
CA VAL A 397 7.87 -28.83 -5.51
C VAL A 397 6.78 -29.50 -6.32
N SER A 398 6.82 -30.82 -6.46
CA SER A 398 5.66 -31.58 -6.94
C SER A 398 5.03 -32.35 -5.79
N VAL A 399 3.71 -32.54 -5.85
CA VAL A 399 2.96 -33.23 -4.81
C VAL A 399 2.97 -34.73 -5.02
N ASN A 400 3.12 -35.50 -3.93
CA ASN A 400 2.52 -36.82 -3.77
C ASN A 400 1.63 -36.80 -2.50
N GLU A 401 0.48 -37.48 -2.56
CA GLU A 401 -0.53 -37.80 -1.52
C GLU A 401 -1.04 -36.70 -0.53
N ARG A 402 -0.34 -35.60 -0.22
CA ARG A 402 -0.82 -34.48 0.62
C ARG A 402 -1.14 -33.22 -0.18
N LYS A 403 -2.28 -32.59 0.11
CA LYS A 403 -2.86 -31.48 -0.66
C LYS A 403 -2.51 -30.05 -0.19
N SER A 404 -1.70 -29.85 0.87
CA SER A 404 -1.44 -28.51 1.41
C SER A 404 -0.20 -28.41 2.31
N ILE A 405 0.42 -27.22 2.39
CA ILE A 405 1.44 -26.84 3.39
C ILE A 405 0.73 -26.26 4.61
N THR A 406 1.08 -26.74 5.80
CA THR A 406 0.54 -26.24 7.07
C THR A 406 1.54 -25.48 7.92
N ASP A 407 2.82 -25.81 7.79
CA ASP A 407 3.89 -25.22 8.60
C ASP A 407 5.12 -24.91 7.75
N ILE A 408 5.74 -23.75 7.99
CA ILE A 408 6.96 -23.33 7.30
C ILE A 408 8.03 -23.01 8.34
N SER A 409 9.14 -23.73 8.28
CA SER A 409 10.33 -23.54 9.12
C SER A 409 11.56 -23.25 8.27
N ILE A 410 12.52 -22.55 8.84
CA ILE A 410 13.88 -22.43 8.31
C ILE A 410 14.82 -23.27 9.17
N CYS A 411 15.50 -24.22 8.56
CA CYS A 411 16.54 -25.05 9.15
C CYS A 411 17.92 -24.52 8.76
N TYR A 412 18.89 -24.70 9.64
CA TYR A 412 20.28 -24.27 9.44
C TYR A 412 21.23 -25.11 10.29
N GLU A 413 22.51 -25.06 9.95
CA GLU A 413 23.54 -25.72 10.75
C GLU A 413 23.52 -25.17 12.18
N LYS A 414 23.62 -26.08 13.16
CA LYS A 414 23.55 -25.75 14.59
C LYS A 414 24.76 -24.92 15.00
N ASN A 415 24.60 -23.61 14.96
CA ASN A 415 25.58 -22.65 15.42
C ASN A 415 24.83 -21.50 16.08
N VAL A 416 25.02 -21.30 17.39
CA VAL A 416 24.33 -20.26 18.18
C VAL A 416 24.74 -18.84 17.82
N ASP A 417 25.93 -18.66 17.25
CA ASP A 417 26.46 -17.34 16.88
C ASP A 417 26.02 -16.91 15.47
N SER A 418 25.38 -17.82 14.73
CA SER A 418 24.97 -17.54 13.35
C SER A 418 23.85 -16.51 13.25
N VAL A 419 23.92 -15.66 12.23
CA VAL A 419 22.86 -14.71 11.90
C VAL A 419 22.43 -14.88 10.45
N ILE A 420 21.14 -15.11 10.26
CA ILE A 420 20.53 -15.29 8.94
C ILE A 420 19.52 -14.16 8.74
N LYS A 421 19.72 -13.35 7.69
CA LYS A 421 18.76 -12.33 7.27
C LYS A 421 17.85 -12.91 6.19
N LEU A 422 16.55 -12.98 6.40
CA LEU A 422 15.56 -13.39 5.41
C LEU A 422 14.89 -12.15 4.80
N GLY A 423 15.06 -11.97 3.49
CA GLY A 423 14.55 -10.81 2.77
C GLY A 423 13.35 -11.12 1.87
N TYR A 424 13.13 -12.40 1.55
CA TYR A 424 11.99 -12.81 0.74
C TYR A 424 11.67 -14.30 0.87
N LEU A 425 10.38 -14.62 0.87
CA LEU A 425 9.88 -15.97 0.73
C LEU A 425 8.65 -15.95 -0.18
N SER A 426 8.63 -16.83 -1.18
CA SER A 426 7.48 -17.06 -2.05
C SER A 426 7.22 -18.54 -2.23
N ILE A 427 5.96 -18.94 -2.20
CA ILE A 427 5.46 -20.29 -2.49
C ILE A 427 4.25 -20.11 -3.39
N ARG A 428 4.34 -20.50 -4.66
CA ARG A 428 3.27 -20.32 -5.66
C ARG A 428 3.11 -21.52 -6.57
N PRO A 429 1.90 -21.86 -7.03
CA PRO A 429 1.71 -22.81 -8.11
C PRO A 429 2.35 -22.32 -9.41
N ILE A 430 2.94 -23.24 -10.17
CA ILE A 430 3.42 -23.04 -11.54
C ILE A 430 2.23 -23.32 -12.44
N GLU A 431 1.54 -22.27 -12.87
CA GLU A 431 0.50 -22.40 -13.89
C GLU A 431 1.13 -22.65 -15.26
N SER A 432 0.55 -23.55 -16.06
CA SER A 432 0.97 -23.74 -17.45
C SER A 432 0.70 -22.45 -18.23
N CYS A 433 1.75 -21.74 -18.64
CA CYS A 433 1.66 -20.55 -19.49
C CYS A 433 0.77 -20.79 -20.71
N CYS A 434 -0.47 -20.32 -20.66
CA CYS A 434 -1.30 -19.97 -21.82
C CYS A 434 -2.58 -19.28 -21.34
N SER A 435 -2.61 -17.95 -21.34
CA SER A 435 -3.85 -17.20 -21.59
C SER A 435 -3.52 -15.76 -21.98
N LYS A 436 -4.06 -15.32 -23.11
CA LYS A 436 -4.29 -13.90 -23.39
C LYS A 436 -5.33 -13.41 -22.38
N ILE A 437 -5.03 -12.35 -21.65
CA ILE A 437 -6.01 -11.65 -20.81
C ILE A 437 -6.52 -10.46 -21.63
N GLU A 438 -7.77 -10.52 -22.09
CA GLU A 438 -8.52 -9.36 -22.56
C GLU A 438 -9.38 -8.89 -21.39
N LEU A 439 -9.02 -7.77 -20.76
CA LEU A 439 -9.87 -7.11 -19.78
C LEU A 439 -10.93 -6.29 -20.52
N SER A 440 -12.20 -6.56 -20.24
CA SER A 440 -13.32 -5.71 -20.62
C SER A 440 -14.11 -5.32 -19.36
N SER A 441 -14.61 -4.07 -19.33
CA SER A 441 -15.61 -3.51 -18.38
C SER A 441 -15.06 -2.76 -17.14
N PRO A 442 -15.88 -1.97 -16.41
CA PRO A 442 -16.27 -0.58 -16.65
C PRO A 442 -15.83 0.36 -15.50
N LEU A 443 -14.72 0.04 -14.81
CA LEU A 443 -14.32 0.65 -13.54
C LEU A 443 -13.41 1.89 -13.66
N ILE A 444 -13.46 2.59 -14.79
CA ILE A 444 -12.66 3.81 -15.06
C ILE A 444 -13.63 4.98 -15.21
N GLN A 445 -14.14 5.52 -14.10
CA GLN A 445 -14.98 6.74 -14.16
C GLN A 445 -14.75 7.77 -13.05
N SER A 446 -13.61 7.75 -12.34
CA SER A 446 -13.29 8.85 -11.43
C SER A 446 -11.79 9.14 -11.38
N ILE A 447 -11.29 9.82 -12.40
CA ILE A 447 -10.00 10.52 -12.35
C ILE A 447 -10.32 11.99 -12.56
N GLU A 448 -10.61 12.71 -11.47
CA GLU A 448 -10.66 14.18 -11.48
C GLU A 448 -9.54 14.75 -10.62
N HIS A 449 -8.68 15.52 -11.30
CA HIS A 449 -7.80 16.59 -10.83
C HIS A 449 -7.50 16.65 -9.33
N ASN A 450 -6.39 16.03 -8.91
CA ASN A 450 -5.55 16.63 -7.87
C ASN A 450 -4.08 16.24 -8.05
N SER A 451 -3.24 17.26 -8.12
CA SER A 451 -1.79 17.16 -8.25
C SER A 451 -1.19 16.55 -6.98
N ASN A 452 -0.51 15.41 -7.13
CA ASN A 452 0.18 14.60 -6.12
C ASN A 452 -0.71 13.53 -5.46
N LEU A 453 -0.88 12.42 -6.17
CA LEU A 453 -1.45 11.17 -5.66
C LEU A 453 -0.53 10.04 -6.14
N SER A 454 -0.09 9.18 -5.22
CA SER A 454 0.13 7.78 -5.57
C SER A 454 -1.27 7.12 -5.70
N MET A 455 -1.44 5.87 -6.10
CA MET A 455 -2.78 5.26 -6.13
C MET A 455 -2.70 3.73 -6.04
N THR A 456 -3.24 3.13 -4.98
CA THR A 456 -3.41 1.68 -4.95
C THR A 456 -4.66 1.31 -5.74
N LEU A 457 -4.52 0.68 -6.90
CA LEU A 457 -5.65 0.10 -7.63
C LEU A 457 -6.01 -1.27 -7.03
N HIS A 458 -7.28 -1.44 -6.66
CA HIS A 458 -7.85 -2.73 -6.26
C HIS A 458 -8.40 -3.44 -7.51
N PHE A 459 -7.83 -4.58 -7.88
CA PHE A 459 -8.38 -5.42 -8.93
C PHE A 459 -9.46 -6.33 -8.34
N GLY A 460 -10.70 -6.20 -8.83
CA GLY A 460 -11.80 -7.12 -8.50
C GLY A 460 -11.54 -8.55 -8.98
N ASP A 461 -12.38 -9.46 -8.48
CA ASP A 461 -12.29 -10.94 -8.38
C ASP A 461 -11.69 -11.79 -9.52
N PHE A 462 -11.32 -11.21 -10.66
CA PHE A 462 -10.75 -11.93 -11.81
C PHE A 462 -9.21 -11.94 -11.86
N ILE A 463 -8.51 -11.04 -11.14
CA ILE A 463 -7.03 -10.91 -11.21
C ILE A 463 -6.29 -11.69 -10.11
N GLN A 464 -6.99 -12.15 -9.07
CA GLN A 464 -6.37 -12.90 -7.96
C GLN A 464 -5.70 -14.22 -8.38
N GLU A 465 -6.00 -14.76 -9.57
CA GLU A 465 -5.46 -16.05 -10.00
C GLU A 465 -4.09 -15.98 -10.69
N GLN A 466 -3.68 -14.84 -11.27
CA GLN A 466 -2.44 -14.80 -12.09
C GLN A 466 -1.33 -13.84 -11.63
N ILE A 467 -1.59 -12.88 -10.74
CA ILE A 467 -0.58 -11.93 -10.27
C ILE A 467 -0.69 -11.76 -8.75
N SER A 468 0.19 -12.40 -7.99
CA SER A 468 0.05 -12.52 -6.53
C SER A 468 0.42 -11.26 -5.74
N SER A 469 1.20 -10.32 -6.30
CA SER A 469 1.41 -8.98 -5.73
C SER A 469 2.06 -8.05 -6.76
N ILE A 470 1.53 -6.84 -6.94
CA ILE A 470 2.23 -5.73 -7.59
C ILE A 470 2.44 -4.67 -6.52
N ILE A 471 3.70 -4.35 -6.20
CA ILE A 471 4.00 -3.14 -5.43
C ILE A 471 4.04 -1.99 -6.43
N LEU A 472 3.04 -1.11 -6.38
CA LEU A 472 2.93 0.09 -7.20
C LEU A 472 3.65 1.24 -6.50
N ILE A 473 4.82 1.63 -7.00
CA ILE A 473 5.51 2.85 -6.55
C ILE A 473 5.30 3.90 -7.62
N PHE A 474 4.52 4.93 -7.31
CA PHE A 474 4.32 6.07 -8.20
C PHE A 474 5.49 7.02 -8.05
N VAL A 475 6.43 6.96 -9.00
CA VAL A 475 7.32 8.10 -9.21
C VAL A 475 6.68 8.91 -10.32
N ARG A 476 6.11 10.06 -9.94
CA ARG A 476 5.62 11.05 -10.90
C ARG A 476 6.85 11.64 -11.59
N ASP A 477 7.19 11.16 -12.78
CA ASP A 477 8.14 11.88 -13.61
C ASP A 477 7.44 13.05 -14.34
N GLN A 478 8.24 13.98 -14.87
CA GLN A 478 7.74 15.23 -15.43
C GLN A 478 7.04 15.10 -16.79
N PHE A 479 6.85 13.88 -17.32
CA PHE A 479 6.22 13.63 -18.62
C PHE A 479 4.76 13.18 -18.54
N GLU A 480 4.16 13.09 -17.35
CA GLU A 480 2.90 12.35 -17.15
C GLU A 480 3.01 10.87 -17.60
N GLN A 481 4.24 10.35 -17.72
CA GLN A 481 4.52 8.94 -17.97
C GLN A 481 4.80 8.26 -16.63
N TYR A 482 4.01 7.24 -16.31
CA TYR A 482 4.29 6.36 -15.18
C TYR A 482 5.42 5.40 -15.56
N THR A 483 6.66 5.76 -15.24
CA THR A 483 7.80 4.85 -15.44
C THR A 483 7.88 3.83 -14.29
N PHE A 484 7.51 2.58 -14.59
CA PHE A 484 7.47 1.45 -13.66
C PHE A 484 8.87 0.84 -13.42
N LEU A 485 9.17 0.52 -12.16
CA LEU A 485 10.28 -0.35 -11.76
C LEU A 485 9.74 -1.36 -10.75
N GLY A 486 9.15 -2.44 -11.23
CA GLY A 486 8.84 -3.62 -10.41
C GLY A 486 9.47 -4.86 -11.02
N ALA A 487 10.22 -5.58 -10.20
CA ALA A 487 10.75 -6.89 -10.54
C ALA A 487 9.95 -7.96 -9.80
N THR A 488 9.29 -8.83 -10.54
CA THR A 488 8.99 -10.19 -10.06
C THR A 488 9.96 -11.17 -10.70
N HIS A 489 10.08 -12.34 -10.08
CA HIS A 489 11.01 -13.43 -10.40
C HIS A 489 10.93 -13.98 -11.85
N GLN A 490 9.86 -13.65 -12.57
CA GLN A 490 9.77 -13.70 -14.02
C GLN A 490 9.39 -12.28 -14.47
N THR A 491 10.14 -11.73 -15.41
CA THR A 491 9.96 -10.37 -15.96
C THR A 491 8.61 -10.25 -16.66
N TYR A 492 7.59 -9.84 -15.89
CA TYR A 492 6.40 -9.21 -16.44
C TYR A 492 6.62 -7.70 -16.37
N PHE A 493 6.74 -7.07 -17.54
CA PHE A 493 6.55 -5.63 -17.64
C PHE A 493 5.06 -5.41 -17.89
N VAL A 494 4.38 -4.85 -16.90
CA VAL A 494 3.03 -4.32 -17.12
C VAL A 494 3.22 -2.90 -17.62
N ILE A 495 3.02 -2.70 -18.92
CA ILE A 495 3.03 -1.35 -19.51
C ILE A 495 1.58 -0.87 -19.46
N PHE A 496 1.30 0.07 -18.55
CA PHE A 496 0.09 0.88 -18.66
C PHE A 496 0.32 1.92 -19.74
N LYS A 497 -0.48 1.86 -20.79
CA LYS A 497 -0.61 2.96 -21.74
C LYS A 497 -1.98 3.57 -21.50
N SER A 498 -2.03 4.75 -20.88
CA SER A 498 -3.21 5.59 -21.07
C SER A 498 -3.07 6.17 -22.48
N GLU A 499 -4.03 5.87 -23.34
CA GLU A 499 -4.24 6.65 -24.54
C GLU A 499 -5.47 7.52 -24.25
N ILE A 500 -5.26 8.83 -24.26
CA ILE A 500 -6.37 9.78 -24.33
C ILE A 500 -6.88 9.69 -25.77
N ILE A 501 -7.95 8.92 -25.98
CA ILE A 501 -8.55 8.73 -27.30
C ILE A 501 -9.69 9.73 -27.52
N ASP A 502 -10.29 10.30 -26.47
CA ASP A 502 -11.31 11.35 -26.59
C ASP A 502 -11.51 12.16 -25.29
N ASP A 503 -11.94 13.42 -25.40
CA ASP A 503 -12.07 14.41 -24.29
C ASP A 503 -13.17 14.08 -23.25
N LYS A 504 -13.76 12.87 -23.28
CA LYS A 504 -14.87 12.50 -22.38
C LYS A 504 -14.81 11.11 -21.75
N GLN A 505 -13.91 10.21 -22.19
CA GLN A 505 -13.74 8.88 -21.57
C GLN A 505 -12.29 8.39 -21.73
N GLU A 506 -11.60 8.15 -20.62
CA GLU A 506 -10.34 7.42 -20.60
C GLU A 506 -10.60 5.91 -20.73
N TYR A 507 -10.03 5.28 -21.75
CA TYR A 507 -9.92 3.82 -21.81
C TYR A 507 -8.50 3.42 -21.44
N SER A 508 -8.33 2.77 -20.29
CA SER A 508 -7.07 2.15 -19.90
C SER A 508 -7.02 0.73 -20.44
N THR A 509 -6.17 0.49 -21.43
CA THR A 509 -5.93 -0.88 -21.91
C THR A 509 -4.73 -1.46 -21.16
N LEU A 510 -4.95 -2.52 -20.38
CA LEU A 510 -3.87 -3.28 -19.74
C LEU A 510 -3.29 -4.27 -20.75
N ILE A 511 -2.05 -4.06 -21.20
CA ILE A 511 -1.33 -5.03 -22.03
C ILE A 511 -0.25 -5.69 -21.16
N VAL A 512 -0.51 -6.91 -20.69
CA VAL A 512 0.48 -7.72 -19.97
C VAL A 512 1.31 -8.51 -21.00
N ARG A 513 2.63 -8.31 -21.04
CA ARG A 513 3.55 -9.11 -21.88
C ARG A 513 4.61 -9.81 -21.04
N HIS A 514 4.83 -11.08 -21.35
CA HIS A 514 5.81 -11.97 -20.75
C HIS A 514 7.19 -11.79 -21.43
N TYR A 515 8.26 -11.58 -20.67
CA TYR A 515 9.64 -11.52 -21.19
C TYR A 515 10.60 -12.43 -20.40
N SER A 516 11.39 -13.25 -21.09
CA SER A 516 12.48 -14.02 -20.48
C SER A 516 13.76 -13.19 -20.36
N LEU A 517 14.36 -13.19 -19.17
CA LEU A 517 15.63 -12.52 -18.87
C LEU A 517 16.80 -13.42 -19.30
N ASP A 518 17.23 -13.28 -20.56
CA ASP A 518 18.56 -13.71 -20.97
C ASP A 518 19.45 -12.47 -21.23
N SER A 519 20.43 -12.32 -20.32
CA SER A 519 21.77 -11.71 -20.44
C SER A 519 22.09 -10.75 -21.60
N LEU A 520 22.56 -9.55 -21.22
CA LEU A 520 23.39 -8.52 -21.94
C LEU A 520 22.79 -7.12 -22.12
N ASP A 521 21.48 -6.92 -22.00
CA ASP A 521 20.88 -5.59 -22.25
C ASP A 521 20.90 -4.61 -21.06
N LEU A 522 20.93 -5.12 -19.83
CA LEU A 522 20.75 -4.29 -18.62
C LEU A 522 21.91 -3.30 -18.36
N ILE A 523 23.13 -3.64 -18.78
CA ILE A 523 24.30 -2.75 -18.65
C ILE A 523 24.17 -1.54 -19.58
N ASN A 524 23.56 -1.73 -20.76
CA ASN A 524 23.36 -0.65 -21.73
C ASN A 524 22.23 0.29 -21.29
N GLU A 525 21.14 -0.23 -20.71
CA GLU A 525 20.05 0.61 -20.17
C GLU A 525 20.47 1.43 -18.95
N THR A 526 21.38 0.91 -18.11
CA THR A 526 21.85 1.64 -16.90
C THR A 526 22.57 2.94 -17.27
N ILE A 527 23.38 2.95 -18.33
CA ILE A 527 24.11 4.15 -18.77
C ILE A 527 23.15 5.20 -19.34
N LEU A 528 22.13 4.75 -20.06
CA LEU A 528 21.09 5.61 -20.63
C LEU A 528 20.21 6.22 -19.53
N ARG A 529 19.92 5.48 -18.45
CA ARG A 529 19.04 5.90 -17.35
C ARG A 529 19.73 6.55 -16.15
N LEU A 530 21.07 6.54 -16.09
CA LEU A 530 21.86 7.22 -15.04
C LEU A 530 21.43 8.68 -14.79
N PRO A 531 21.12 9.50 -15.82
CA PRO A 531 20.67 10.88 -15.62
C PRO A 531 19.32 11.03 -14.90
N ILE A 532 18.52 9.97 -14.78
CA ILE A 532 17.13 10.00 -14.25
C ILE A 532 17.11 9.79 -12.73
N ALA A 533 18.12 9.13 -12.16
CA ALA A 533 17.95 8.44 -10.89
C ALA A 533 18.16 9.27 -9.60
N TYR A 534 18.65 10.52 -9.65
CA TYR A 534 18.89 11.30 -8.42
C TYR A 534 18.65 12.81 -8.61
N ASN A 535 17.92 13.42 -7.68
CA ASN A 535 17.58 14.86 -7.60
C ASN A 535 18.78 15.78 -7.26
N SER A 536 19.93 15.61 -7.91
CA SER A 536 21.10 16.49 -7.73
C SER A 536 21.95 16.50 -9.01
N TYR A 537 21.50 17.25 -10.01
CA TYR A 537 21.96 17.19 -11.41
C TYR A 537 23.47 17.47 -11.64
N ASP A 538 24.15 18.15 -10.72
CA ASP A 538 25.57 18.53 -10.90
C ASP A 538 26.57 17.54 -10.25
N LYS A 539 26.15 16.72 -9.27
CA LYS A 539 27.06 15.75 -8.60
C LYS A 539 27.35 14.48 -9.41
N GLN A 540 26.62 14.25 -10.50
CA GLN A 540 26.78 13.05 -11.33
C GLN A 540 27.60 13.28 -12.60
N PHE A 541 27.93 14.54 -12.91
CA PHE A 541 28.67 14.89 -14.12
C PHE A 541 29.96 14.08 -14.25
N ASP A 542 30.75 14.00 -13.19
CA ASP A 542 32.03 13.28 -13.17
C ASP A 542 31.85 11.77 -13.38
N GLN A 543 30.76 11.17 -12.88
CA GLN A 543 30.49 9.74 -13.04
C GLN A 543 30.05 9.41 -14.47
N VAL A 544 29.14 10.21 -15.03
CA VAL A 544 28.67 10.06 -16.42
C VAL A 544 29.83 10.32 -17.38
N LYS A 545 30.63 11.35 -17.12
CA LYS A 545 31.85 11.66 -17.88
C LYS A 545 32.86 10.51 -17.85
N ALA A 546 33.24 10.03 -16.66
CA ALA A 546 34.17 8.90 -16.54
C ALA A 546 33.64 7.62 -17.22
N LYS A 547 32.31 7.43 -17.23
CA LYS A 547 31.69 6.29 -17.91
C LYS A 547 31.73 6.42 -19.43
N ILE A 548 31.45 7.60 -19.97
CA ILE A 548 31.58 7.89 -21.41
C ILE A 548 33.04 7.76 -21.86
N GLU A 549 33.99 8.25 -21.05
CA GLU A 549 35.42 8.13 -21.33
C GLU A 549 35.90 6.66 -21.31
N SER A 550 35.31 5.80 -20.47
CA SER A 550 35.64 4.38 -20.40
C SER A 550 34.89 3.48 -21.40
N ASP A 551 33.71 3.91 -21.90
CA ASP A 551 32.97 3.24 -22.99
C ASP A 551 32.40 4.27 -23.99
N PRO A 552 33.22 4.83 -24.91
CA PRO A 552 32.75 5.83 -25.88
C PRO A 552 31.66 5.32 -26.83
N GLU A 553 31.58 4.00 -27.06
CA GLU A 553 30.56 3.40 -27.92
C GLU A 553 29.15 3.47 -27.30
N CYS A 554 29.03 3.73 -25.99
CA CYS A 554 27.73 3.94 -25.35
C CYS A 554 26.94 5.13 -25.95
N LEU A 555 27.63 6.12 -26.52
CA LEU A 555 27.01 7.30 -27.15
C LEU A 555 26.23 6.97 -28.44
N LYS A 556 26.52 5.83 -29.07
CA LYS A 556 25.82 5.35 -30.28
C LYS A 556 24.64 4.43 -29.94
N LYS A 557 24.54 3.98 -28.68
CA LYS A 557 23.49 3.06 -28.26
C LYS A 557 22.18 3.81 -28.07
N LYS A 558 21.10 3.10 -28.39
CA LYS A 558 19.73 3.50 -28.11
C LYS A 558 19.13 2.50 -27.12
N ASP A 559 18.22 2.92 -26.27
CA ASP A 559 17.38 1.97 -25.54
C ASP A 559 16.31 1.38 -26.46
N ARG A 560 15.45 0.54 -25.87
CA ARG A 560 14.37 -0.16 -26.58
C ARG A 560 13.31 0.78 -27.15
N ASP A 561 13.23 2.01 -26.64
CA ASP A 561 12.35 3.07 -27.16
C ASP A 561 13.06 3.96 -28.17
N GLY A 562 14.30 3.64 -28.55
CA GLY A 562 15.07 4.39 -29.53
C GLY A 562 15.78 5.63 -28.95
N ARG A 563 15.75 5.83 -27.63
CA ARG A 563 16.28 7.03 -26.95
C ARG A 563 17.78 6.90 -26.72
N THR A 564 18.47 8.03 -26.90
CA THR A 564 19.91 8.16 -26.66
C THR A 564 20.19 8.77 -25.28
N VAL A 565 21.46 8.78 -24.85
CA VAL A 565 21.90 9.49 -23.62
C VAL A 565 21.42 10.96 -23.61
N LEU A 566 21.39 11.61 -24.77
CA LEU A 566 20.95 13.00 -24.87
C LEU A 566 19.46 13.16 -24.59
N HIS A 567 18.60 12.20 -24.96
CA HIS A 567 17.17 12.25 -24.62
C HIS A 567 16.99 12.27 -23.10
N TRP A 568 17.70 11.38 -22.41
CA TRP A 568 17.63 11.26 -20.96
C TRP A 568 18.23 12.48 -20.24
N ALA A 569 19.34 13.03 -20.73
CA ALA A 569 19.92 14.25 -20.18
C ALA A 569 19.00 15.49 -20.39
N CYS A 570 18.32 15.57 -21.54
CA CYS A 570 17.33 16.61 -21.82
C CYS A 570 16.08 16.45 -20.97
N SER A 571 15.68 15.20 -20.73
CA SER A 571 14.54 14.84 -19.89
C SER A 571 14.78 15.21 -18.43
N SER A 572 15.97 14.92 -17.92
CA SER A 572 16.30 15.14 -16.52
C SER A 572 16.64 16.59 -16.17
N GLY A 573 16.99 17.44 -17.14
CA GLY A 573 17.43 18.80 -16.84
C GLY A 573 18.93 18.93 -16.54
N ALA A 574 19.72 17.89 -16.84
CA ALA A 574 21.15 17.85 -16.58
C ALA A 574 21.97 18.70 -17.57
N LYS A 575 21.90 20.03 -17.43
CA LYS A 575 22.52 21.02 -18.33
C LYS A 575 24.00 20.77 -18.60
N ASP A 576 24.79 20.39 -17.60
CA ASP A 576 26.23 20.17 -17.76
C ASP A 576 26.53 18.90 -18.56
N ILE A 577 25.71 17.86 -18.40
CA ILE A 577 25.79 16.65 -19.21
C ILE A 577 25.37 16.96 -20.65
N VAL A 578 24.27 17.69 -20.87
CA VAL A 578 23.87 18.14 -22.20
C VAL A 578 24.99 18.95 -22.85
N LYS A 579 25.63 19.86 -22.10
CA LYS A 579 26.73 20.69 -22.58
C LYS A 579 27.90 19.82 -23.03
N TYR A 580 28.30 18.89 -22.18
CA TYR A 580 29.39 17.97 -22.49
C TYR A 580 29.08 17.08 -23.69
N LEU A 581 27.85 16.55 -23.79
CA LEU A 581 27.44 15.71 -24.92
C LEU A 581 27.46 16.49 -26.25
N LEU A 582 27.00 17.74 -26.26
CA LEU A 582 26.91 18.56 -27.47
C LEU A 582 28.27 19.21 -27.84
N GLU A 583 28.95 19.80 -26.87
CA GLU A 583 30.16 20.60 -27.09
C GLU A 583 31.45 19.76 -27.08
N VAL A 584 31.49 18.63 -26.36
CA VAL A 584 32.70 17.79 -26.23
C VAL A 584 32.54 16.45 -26.95
N CYS A 585 31.44 15.73 -26.72
CA CYS A 585 31.22 14.43 -27.36
C CYS A 585 30.65 14.54 -28.79
N HIS A 586 30.17 15.72 -29.18
CA HIS A 586 29.58 16.02 -30.49
C HIS A 586 28.48 15.04 -30.93
N VAL A 587 27.62 14.63 -29.98
CA VAL A 587 26.48 13.75 -30.30
C VAL A 587 25.47 14.48 -31.21
N ARG A 588 24.72 13.71 -31.98
CA ARG A 588 23.66 14.23 -32.84
C ARG A 588 22.44 14.65 -32.00
N PRO A 589 22.01 15.93 -32.04
CA PRO A 589 20.89 16.42 -31.24
C PRO A 589 19.51 16.21 -31.89
N ASP A 590 19.47 15.69 -33.11
CA ASP A 590 18.29 15.59 -33.97
C ASP A 590 17.72 14.16 -34.08
N ILE A 591 18.31 13.19 -33.36
CA ILE A 591 17.88 11.80 -33.45
C ILE A 591 16.50 11.66 -32.77
N PRO A 592 15.45 11.21 -33.48
CA PRO A 592 14.19 10.87 -32.83
C PRO A 592 14.23 9.47 -32.18
N ASP A 593 13.43 9.31 -31.13
CA ASP A 593 13.05 8.02 -30.57
C ASP A 593 12.00 7.30 -31.44
N GLU A 594 11.59 6.07 -31.08
CA GLU A 594 10.64 5.26 -31.87
C GLU A 594 9.25 5.91 -32.01
N LEU A 595 8.92 6.89 -31.16
CA LEU A 595 7.68 7.66 -31.21
C LEU A 595 7.87 9.03 -31.86
N GLY A 596 9.04 9.32 -32.41
CA GLY A 596 9.35 10.59 -33.07
C GLY A 596 9.70 11.72 -32.11
N TRP A 597 9.95 11.44 -30.82
CA TRP A 597 10.37 12.47 -29.87
C TRP A 597 11.86 12.76 -30.06
N THR A 598 12.17 14.02 -30.37
CA THR A 598 13.56 14.50 -30.40
C THR A 598 13.98 15.01 -29.02
N PRO A 599 15.28 15.14 -28.74
CA PRO A 599 15.78 15.79 -27.53
C PRO A 599 15.18 17.19 -27.31
N LEU A 600 14.89 17.94 -28.40
CA LEU A 600 14.25 19.25 -28.34
C LEU A 600 12.79 19.14 -27.84
N ILE A 601 11.99 18.23 -28.40
CA ILE A 601 10.61 18.02 -27.94
C ILE A 601 10.61 17.61 -26.47
N ILE A 602 11.52 16.73 -26.06
CA ILE A 602 11.68 16.31 -24.66
C ILE A 602 11.99 17.51 -23.76
N ALA A 603 13.04 18.29 -24.05
CA ALA A 603 13.44 19.45 -23.25
C ALA A 603 12.34 20.51 -23.14
N VAL A 604 11.57 20.71 -24.21
CA VAL A 604 10.42 21.63 -24.22
C VAL A 604 9.28 21.07 -23.39
N SER A 605 8.97 19.78 -23.49
CA SER A 605 7.88 19.15 -22.73
C SER A 605 8.14 19.11 -21.22
N THR A 606 9.41 19.17 -20.80
CA THR A 606 9.82 19.21 -19.39
C THR A 606 10.13 20.60 -18.85
N GLY A 607 10.11 21.64 -19.68
CA GLY A 607 10.31 23.02 -19.21
C GLY A 607 11.77 23.42 -18.97
N HIS A 608 12.75 22.66 -19.46
CA HIS A 608 14.18 22.96 -19.22
C HIS A 608 14.73 24.00 -20.21
N ILE A 609 14.38 25.27 -20.00
CA ILE A 609 14.69 26.38 -20.93
C ILE A 609 16.17 26.50 -21.32
N GLU A 610 17.11 26.32 -20.38
CA GLU A 610 18.55 26.41 -20.69
C GLU A 610 18.99 25.30 -21.65
N ILE A 611 18.43 24.10 -21.51
CA ILE A 611 18.68 22.99 -22.44
C ILE A 611 18.06 23.28 -23.81
N VAL A 612 16.86 23.87 -23.85
CA VAL A 612 16.24 24.32 -25.11
C VAL A 612 17.13 25.34 -25.82
N ARG A 613 17.65 26.35 -25.11
CA ARG A 613 18.61 27.33 -25.65
C ARG A 613 19.86 26.64 -26.20
N MET A 614 20.41 25.68 -25.46
CA MET A 614 21.60 24.93 -25.88
C MET A 614 21.35 24.09 -27.14
N LEU A 615 20.21 23.41 -27.24
CA LEU A 615 19.84 22.61 -28.40
C LEU A 615 19.63 23.49 -29.64
N LEU A 616 18.87 24.60 -29.51
CA LEU A 616 18.63 25.54 -30.61
C LEU A 616 19.94 26.18 -31.10
N LYS A 617 20.86 26.53 -30.18
CA LYS A 617 22.19 27.08 -30.52
C LYS A 617 23.04 26.16 -31.38
N THR A 618 22.77 24.85 -31.40
CA THR A 618 23.52 23.92 -32.26
C THR A 618 23.25 24.14 -33.76
N ASN A 619 22.14 24.79 -34.14
CA ASN A 619 21.63 24.89 -35.51
C ASN A 619 21.49 23.52 -36.24
N LYS A 620 21.40 22.43 -35.47
CA LYS A 620 21.26 21.05 -35.99
C LYS A 620 19.92 20.43 -35.66
N VAL A 621 19.09 21.09 -34.85
CA VAL A 621 17.76 20.62 -34.46
C VAL A 621 16.72 21.24 -35.38
N ASP A 622 15.75 20.44 -35.81
CA ASP A 622 14.58 20.93 -36.54
C ASP A 622 13.46 21.25 -35.54
N ILE A 623 13.11 22.54 -35.46
CA ILE A 623 12.05 23.04 -34.59
C ILE A 623 10.65 22.61 -35.07
N GLU A 624 10.52 22.22 -36.34
CA GLU A 624 9.27 21.79 -36.96
C GLU A 624 9.08 20.27 -36.93
N GLN A 625 10.08 19.52 -36.45
CA GLN A 625 9.99 18.08 -36.33
C GLN A 625 8.83 17.73 -35.38
N SER A 626 7.86 16.97 -35.91
CA SER A 626 6.74 16.46 -35.13
C SER A 626 6.99 15.03 -34.67
N ASN A 627 6.42 14.67 -33.51
CA ASN A 627 6.37 13.29 -33.08
C ASN A 627 5.25 12.50 -33.77
N SER A 628 5.04 11.25 -33.37
CA SER A 628 4.01 10.35 -33.91
C SER A 628 2.57 10.86 -33.77
N SER A 629 2.29 11.83 -32.89
CA SER A 629 0.99 12.50 -32.76
C SER A 629 0.84 13.72 -33.68
N GLY A 630 1.89 14.09 -34.42
CA GLY A 630 1.94 15.34 -35.20
C GLY A 630 2.25 16.58 -34.35
N ALA A 631 2.38 16.43 -33.03
CA ALA A 631 2.73 17.55 -32.15
C ALA A 631 4.20 17.97 -32.33
N ARG A 632 4.39 19.29 -32.49
CA ARG A 632 5.68 19.98 -32.58
C ARG A 632 6.06 20.62 -31.24
N PRO A 633 7.33 21.01 -30.99
CA PRO A 633 7.76 21.69 -29.77
C PRO A 633 6.81 22.81 -29.28
N LEU A 634 6.34 23.69 -30.19
CA LEU A 634 5.47 24.80 -29.81
C LEU A 634 4.12 24.35 -29.22
N HIS A 635 3.57 23.20 -29.66
CA HIS A 635 2.34 22.63 -29.07
C HIS A 635 2.56 22.26 -27.58
N TYR A 636 3.72 21.68 -27.26
CA TYR A 636 4.05 21.31 -25.89
C TYR A 636 4.29 22.52 -24.99
N ALA A 637 5.04 23.52 -25.46
CA ALA A 637 5.23 24.76 -24.72
C ALA A 637 3.88 25.44 -24.41
N CYS A 638 2.97 25.45 -25.38
CA CYS A 638 1.64 26.05 -25.27
C CYS A 638 0.70 25.27 -24.34
N SER A 639 0.67 23.94 -24.42
CA SER A 639 -0.17 23.10 -23.55
C SER A 639 0.28 23.07 -22.09
N LYS A 640 1.59 23.20 -21.82
CA LYS A 640 2.18 23.12 -20.47
C LYS A 640 2.42 24.49 -19.81
N ASN A 641 2.00 25.59 -20.45
CA ASN A 641 2.16 26.97 -19.97
C ASN A 641 3.63 27.42 -19.78
N PHE A 642 4.56 26.96 -20.62
CA PHE A 642 5.95 27.41 -20.59
C PHE A 642 6.18 28.65 -21.46
N TYR A 643 5.83 29.82 -20.92
CA TYR A 643 5.83 31.11 -21.63
C TYR A 643 7.18 31.41 -22.30
N GLU A 644 8.28 31.36 -21.55
CA GLU A 644 9.61 31.73 -22.05
C GLU A 644 10.14 30.75 -23.10
N ILE A 645 9.71 29.49 -23.03
CA ILE A 645 10.03 28.49 -24.07
C ILE A 645 9.21 28.75 -25.32
N ALA A 646 7.91 29.07 -25.19
CA ALA A 646 7.07 29.43 -26.33
C ALA A 646 7.60 30.67 -27.04
N GLU A 647 7.99 31.71 -26.29
CA GLU A 647 8.62 32.92 -26.82
C GLU A 647 9.92 32.58 -27.56
N LEU A 648 10.80 31.80 -26.95
CA LEU A 648 12.06 31.35 -27.55
C LEU A 648 11.86 30.54 -28.85
N LEU A 649 10.83 29.67 -28.90
CA LEU A 649 10.52 28.90 -30.09
C LEU A 649 10.00 29.81 -31.23
N LEU A 650 9.17 30.79 -30.92
CA LEU A 650 8.67 31.78 -31.89
C LEU A 650 9.79 32.69 -32.41
N GLU A 651 10.74 33.07 -31.57
CA GLU A 651 11.96 33.79 -31.97
C GLU A 651 12.82 32.99 -32.97
N HIS A 652 12.70 31.66 -32.97
CA HIS A 652 13.35 30.75 -33.91
C HIS A 652 12.41 30.30 -35.04
N ASP A 653 11.42 31.14 -35.38
CA ASP A 653 10.50 30.96 -36.51
C ASP A 653 9.62 29.70 -36.45
N ALA A 654 9.31 29.18 -35.24
CA ALA A 654 8.34 28.09 -35.09
C ALA A 654 6.98 28.45 -35.73
N ASP A 655 6.40 27.51 -36.47
CA ASP A 655 5.10 27.69 -37.13
C ASP A 655 3.98 27.78 -36.10
N ILE A 656 3.50 29.00 -35.89
CA ILE A 656 2.46 29.32 -34.92
C ILE A 656 1.09 28.71 -35.25
N ASN A 657 0.85 28.36 -36.52
CA ASN A 657 -0.41 27.80 -37.01
C ASN A 657 -0.31 26.30 -37.35
N ALA A 658 0.82 25.68 -37.01
CA ALA A 658 1.04 24.25 -37.22
C ALA A 658 -0.11 23.42 -36.66
N THR A 659 -0.64 22.47 -37.42
CA THR A 659 -1.66 21.55 -36.90
C THR A 659 -1.05 20.18 -36.61
N ASP A 660 -1.37 19.61 -35.45
CA ASP A 660 -1.09 18.21 -35.16
C ASP A 660 -2.06 17.26 -35.91
N LYS A 661 -1.96 15.94 -35.66
CA LYS A 661 -2.85 14.95 -36.31
C LYS A 661 -4.32 15.09 -35.88
N TYR A 662 -4.59 15.79 -34.79
CA TYR A 662 -5.93 16.10 -34.29
C TYR A 662 -6.46 17.43 -34.83
N LYS A 663 -5.71 18.08 -35.74
CA LYS A 663 -6.02 19.39 -36.31
C LYS A 663 -6.02 20.52 -35.26
N GLN A 664 -5.34 20.33 -34.13
CA GLN A 664 -5.19 21.35 -33.10
C GLN A 664 -3.93 22.15 -33.37
N THR A 665 -4.01 23.48 -33.29
CA THR A 665 -2.84 24.36 -33.33
C THR A 665 -2.26 24.59 -31.91
N PRO A 666 -1.07 25.21 -31.79
CA PRO A 666 -0.58 25.68 -30.50
C PRO A 666 -1.58 26.58 -29.74
N LEU A 667 -2.36 27.40 -30.46
CA LEU A 667 -3.39 28.25 -29.84
C LEU A 667 -4.52 27.40 -29.27
N ASP A 668 -5.02 26.40 -30.01
CA ASP A 668 -6.07 25.50 -29.54
C ASP A 668 -5.64 24.76 -28.26
N ARG A 669 -4.40 24.27 -28.23
CA ARG A 669 -3.80 23.54 -27.09
C ARG A 669 -3.66 24.39 -25.82
N CYS A 670 -3.36 25.69 -25.95
CA CYS A 670 -3.27 26.58 -24.79
C CYS A 670 -4.64 27.06 -24.32
N CYS A 671 -5.59 27.28 -25.23
CA CYS A 671 -6.99 27.59 -24.90
C CYS A 671 -7.65 26.44 -24.14
N SER A 672 -7.52 25.19 -24.61
CA SER A 672 -8.10 24.01 -23.94
C SER A 672 -7.56 23.76 -22.53
N LYS A 673 -6.44 24.39 -22.16
CA LYS A 673 -5.78 24.26 -20.86
C LYS A 673 -5.90 25.51 -19.99
N GLY A 674 -6.54 26.59 -20.47
CA GLY A 674 -6.68 27.84 -19.72
C GLY A 674 -5.38 28.66 -19.57
N ASN A 675 -4.41 28.46 -20.47
CA ASN A 675 -3.07 29.07 -20.39
C ASN A 675 -3.04 30.51 -20.91
N THR A 676 -3.71 31.41 -20.18
CA THR A 676 -3.98 32.80 -20.59
C THR A 676 -2.75 33.62 -20.98
N GLN A 677 -1.59 33.41 -20.33
CA GLN A 677 -0.36 34.14 -20.64
C GLN A 677 0.21 33.78 -22.02
N ILE A 678 0.19 32.50 -22.39
CA ILE A 678 0.63 32.07 -23.72
C ILE A 678 -0.40 32.45 -24.78
N VAL A 679 -1.70 32.38 -24.50
CA VAL A 679 -2.74 32.88 -25.41
C VAL A 679 -2.43 34.33 -25.79
N GLN A 680 -2.12 35.19 -24.81
CA GLN A 680 -1.75 36.58 -25.08
C GLN A 680 -0.47 36.72 -25.91
N LEU A 681 0.53 35.86 -25.72
CA LEU A 681 1.76 35.83 -26.53
C LEU A 681 1.44 35.49 -27.99
N LEU A 682 0.66 34.42 -28.22
CA LEU A 682 0.32 33.95 -29.56
C LEU A 682 -0.57 34.96 -30.32
N LEU A 683 -1.57 35.54 -29.64
CA LEU A 683 -2.48 36.53 -30.25
C LEU A 683 -1.77 37.85 -30.63
N LYS A 684 -0.65 38.17 -30.00
CA LYS A 684 0.18 39.34 -30.37
C LYS A 684 1.12 39.06 -31.53
N HIS A 685 1.31 37.80 -31.92
CA HIS A 685 2.28 37.42 -32.93
C HIS A 685 1.72 37.69 -34.35
N PRO A 686 2.46 38.36 -35.25
CA PRO A 686 1.91 38.84 -36.53
C PRO A 686 1.55 37.73 -37.52
N LYS A 687 2.07 36.51 -37.32
CA LYS A 687 1.82 35.35 -38.20
C LYS A 687 0.60 34.51 -37.78
N ILE A 688 -0.09 34.83 -36.68
CA ILE A 688 -1.25 34.03 -36.23
C ILE A 688 -2.40 34.12 -37.23
N ASP A 689 -2.97 32.98 -37.63
CA ASP A 689 -4.14 32.90 -38.50
C ASP A 689 -5.38 32.49 -37.69
N LEU A 690 -6.14 33.50 -37.26
CA LEU A 690 -7.35 33.27 -36.45
C LEU A 690 -8.50 32.62 -37.23
N SER A 691 -8.42 32.56 -38.57
CA SER A 691 -9.46 31.93 -39.38
C SER A 691 -9.47 30.40 -39.27
N MET A 692 -8.42 29.81 -38.69
CA MET A 692 -8.29 28.37 -38.46
C MET A 692 -9.10 27.86 -37.27
N HIS A 693 -9.58 28.76 -36.40
CA HIS A 693 -10.33 28.41 -35.18
C HIS A 693 -11.82 28.62 -35.40
N LYS A 694 -12.63 27.61 -35.05
CA LYS A 694 -14.09 27.79 -34.98
C LYS A 694 -14.43 28.50 -33.68
N GLU A 695 -15.42 29.40 -33.71
CA GLU A 695 -15.94 30.10 -32.52
C GLU A 695 -16.02 29.13 -31.33
N CYS A 696 -15.18 29.37 -30.32
CA CYS A 696 -15.26 28.66 -29.06
C CYS A 696 -16.47 29.25 -28.30
N ASP A 697 -17.57 28.52 -28.26
CA ASP A 697 -18.67 28.80 -27.33
C ASP A 697 -18.16 28.60 -25.89
N GLY A 698 -18.08 29.68 -25.11
CA GLY A 698 -18.11 29.64 -23.64
C GLY A 698 -16.82 30.05 -22.90
N ASP A 699 -16.97 31.17 -22.17
CA ASP A 699 -16.15 31.81 -21.10
C ASP A 699 -14.69 32.22 -21.35
#